data_AF-A0A8K0KXD0-F1
#
_entry.id   AF-A0A8K0KXD0-F1
#
_cell.length_a   1.000
_cell.length_b   1.000
_cell.length_c   1.000
_cell.angle_alpha   90.00
_cell.angle_beta   90.00
_cell.angle_gamma   90.00
#
_symmetry.space_group_name_H-M   'P 1'
#
loop_
_entity.id
_entity.type
_entity.pdbx_description
1 polymer ?
#
loop_
_entity_poly.entity_id
_entity_poly.type
_entity_poly.pdbx_seq_one_letter_code
_entity_poly.pdbx_strand_id
1 'polypeptide(L)'
;MAARSHSNDKPSSRGWKSTITHHLGKGGKLRPFRLLLQDVKNLPRRYPSDWTTFNQLVFASAVYVFFTNLLPGITFASDLYVNTAQNWGTIEIVFSTGLCGTIFSLFAIQPLTILGVTGPFAVLAENIYELCTNTFKVPFLPFMAWTLIHAGWMHALLAIFNAHDWTMCYVTTFSTEIFSLLNSIIYFHKAVQELERAHANLDQAAFLYAIIGAVGTFLLALLLSTAESWRPLFHRYIRLGLTEYAAAISIIFFIGIPYAGELATLDKGTLPVSNTFRPTLPSRSQFLVPFWELPVEWVFAAIIPGLIITMLFFFDHEVSSIICTISRYNTRKPGGFSLDILLLGLTTALCGILGIPPANGLLPQAPLHSESLLHDSLEPCTVIAADGTEHPSTREIRTVHEQRWSHLLHAVAILAFVSPPLQHVLGLTPTSVLAGLFLFMGQQSLAVNPILYRFFYLLTPVSDLPDLPKPLQPRDDLPPAHLPLPSSSSNPTRLSTLRARLSHSTHLLLKGCKGYAPIHAYTLVQILLTVGIFIMTLTVAGPAFPVVIIALVPIRLTWMKRLWDRELLRYVDGWACREGTPEGDEDRRNAYAGTGDEEGETGVEGKGRGEEERDGRVGDGRREEVMEMGRGGSGEKDLGHVELGPRDGEGDWEREKKE
;
A
#
# COMPACT_ATOMS: atom_id res chain seq x y z
N MET A 1 72.37 -2.26 16.10
CA MET A 1 72.00 -1.59 17.36
C MET A 1 71.18 -0.36 17.01
N ALA A 2 69.84 -0.46 17.04
CA ALA A 2 68.89 0.66 17.19
C ALA A 2 67.46 0.07 17.13
N ALA A 3 66.75 0.18 18.25
CA ALA A 3 65.43 -0.38 18.46
C ALA A 3 64.34 0.39 17.70
N ARG A 4 63.38 -0.36 17.12
CA ARG A 4 62.11 0.16 16.62
C ARG A 4 61.20 0.49 17.79
N SER A 5 60.82 1.76 17.94
CA SER A 5 59.74 2.18 18.84
C SER A 5 58.39 1.98 18.16
N HIS A 6 57.59 1.03 18.66
CA HIS A 6 56.16 0.97 18.38
C HIS A 6 55.45 2.10 19.15
N SER A 7 54.89 3.06 18.42
CA SER A 7 53.83 3.93 18.94
C SER A 7 52.48 3.33 18.57
N ASN A 8 51.57 3.40 19.53
CA ASN A 8 50.32 2.67 19.60
C ASN A 8 49.18 3.59 19.12
N ASP A 9 48.79 3.50 17.85
CA ASP A 9 47.66 4.26 17.31
C ASP A 9 46.34 3.62 17.74
N LYS A 10 45.59 4.32 18.60
CA LYS A 10 44.20 4.01 18.92
C LYS A 10 43.31 4.30 17.71
N PRO A 11 42.37 3.41 17.33
CA PRO A 11 41.47 3.66 16.21
C PRO A 11 40.50 4.81 16.53
N SER A 12 40.30 5.65 15.52
CA SER A 12 39.65 6.95 15.56
C SER A 12 38.15 6.92 15.94
N SER A 13 37.81 7.45 17.11
CA SER A 13 36.42 7.77 17.50
C SER A 13 35.85 9.03 16.79
N ARG A 14 36.60 9.64 15.87
CA ARG A 14 36.25 10.88 15.15
C ARG A 14 35.42 10.68 13.88
N GLY A 15 35.46 9.51 13.25
CA GLY A 15 34.71 9.23 12.01
C GLY A 15 33.19 9.20 12.23
N TRP A 16 32.73 8.54 13.29
CA TRP A 16 31.30 8.35 13.54
C TRP A 16 30.56 9.64 13.88
N LYS A 17 31.19 10.53 14.67
CA LYS A 17 30.63 11.85 15.01
C LYS A 17 30.54 12.76 13.78
N SER A 18 31.53 12.72 12.89
CA SER A 18 31.56 13.49 11.64
C SER A 18 30.42 13.08 10.68
N THR A 19 30.20 11.78 10.49
CA THR A 19 29.12 11.25 9.66
C THR A 19 27.74 11.60 10.22
N ILE A 20 27.55 11.50 11.54
CA ILE A 20 26.30 11.91 12.21
C ILE A 20 26.05 13.41 12.04
N THR A 21 27.08 14.26 12.24
CA THR A 21 26.94 15.72 12.03
C THR A 21 26.66 16.09 10.57
N HIS A 22 27.14 15.32 9.59
CA HIS A 22 26.82 15.51 8.18
C HIS A 22 25.36 15.12 7.86
N HIS A 23 24.85 14.04 8.45
CA HIS A 23 23.44 13.64 8.30
C HIS A 23 22.46 14.53 9.07
N LEU A 24 22.89 15.23 10.14
CA LEU A 24 22.10 16.20 10.92
C LEU A 24 22.31 17.68 10.51
N GLY A 25 23.26 17.98 9.61
CA GLY A 25 23.59 19.35 9.19
C GLY A 25 22.46 20.05 8.40
N LYS A 26 22.65 21.36 8.08
CA LYS A 26 21.74 22.15 7.22
C LYS A 26 21.75 21.61 5.77
N GLY A 27 21.11 20.46 5.54
CA GLY A 27 21.08 19.72 4.28
C GLY A 27 21.05 18.20 4.43
N GLY A 28 21.31 17.67 5.64
CA GLY A 28 21.34 16.23 5.86
C GLY A 28 19.97 15.55 5.82
N LYS A 29 19.93 14.29 5.36
CA LYS A 29 18.70 13.48 5.23
C LYS A 29 17.96 13.28 6.57
N LEU A 30 18.66 13.32 7.71
CA LEU A 30 18.11 13.08 9.05
C LEU A 30 17.92 14.37 9.87
N ARG A 31 17.86 15.54 9.22
CA ARG A 31 17.66 16.80 9.95
C ARG A 31 16.27 16.82 10.61
N PRO A 32 16.18 16.93 11.94
CA PRO A 32 14.89 16.86 12.62
C PRO A 32 13.95 17.96 12.13
N PHE A 33 12.66 17.62 11.99
CA PHE A 33 11.58 18.48 11.54
C PHE A 33 11.64 18.99 10.08
N ARG A 34 12.63 18.58 9.27
CA ARG A 34 12.76 19.08 7.89
C ARG A 34 11.50 18.79 7.07
N LEU A 35 11.06 17.53 7.04
CA LEU A 35 9.88 17.12 6.28
C LEU A 35 8.61 17.72 6.87
N LEU A 36 8.45 17.68 8.20
CA LEU A 36 7.28 18.26 8.88
C LEU A 36 7.10 19.75 8.57
N LEU A 37 8.17 20.55 8.58
CA LEU A 37 8.06 21.97 8.22
C LEU A 37 7.73 22.18 6.74
N GLN A 38 8.26 21.34 5.85
CA GLN A 38 7.96 21.41 4.42
C GLN A 38 6.50 21.05 4.15
N ASP A 39 6.02 19.98 4.79
CA ASP A 39 4.66 19.47 4.76
C ASP A 39 3.66 20.54 5.25
N VAL A 40 3.92 21.13 6.41
CA VAL A 40 3.10 22.22 6.97
C VAL A 40 3.11 23.46 6.09
N LYS A 41 4.23 23.79 5.45
CA LYS A 41 4.32 24.96 4.55
C LYS A 41 3.54 24.76 3.24
N ASN A 42 3.42 23.52 2.77
CA ASN A 42 2.70 23.19 1.54
C ASN A 42 1.19 23.06 1.75
N LEU A 43 0.75 22.65 2.96
CA LEU A 43 -0.65 22.45 3.30
C LEU A 43 -1.59 23.63 2.97
N PRO A 44 -1.32 24.90 3.37
CA PRO A 44 -2.27 26.00 3.13
C PRO A 44 -2.44 26.34 1.64
N ARG A 45 -1.47 26.02 0.78
CA ARG A 45 -1.58 26.20 -0.67
C ARG A 45 -2.44 25.11 -1.31
N ARG A 46 -2.36 23.89 -0.80
CA ARG A 46 -3.07 22.71 -1.31
C ARG A 46 -4.52 22.64 -0.82
N TYR A 47 -4.75 22.96 0.45
CA TYR A 47 -6.01 22.71 1.13
C TYR A 47 -7.24 23.25 0.38
N PRO A 48 -7.26 24.50 -0.13
CA PRO A 48 -8.42 25.01 -0.88
C PRO A 48 -8.69 24.22 -2.17
N SER A 49 -7.65 23.76 -2.86
CA SER A 49 -7.76 23.01 -4.11
C SER A 49 -8.31 21.59 -3.93
N ASP A 50 -8.26 21.03 -2.72
CA ASP A 50 -8.77 19.69 -2.43
C ASP A 50 -10.31 19.67 -2.30
N TRP A 51 -10.94 20.83 -2.07
CA TRP A 51 -12.40 20.97 -1.85
C TRP A 51 -13.17 21.46 -3.08
N THR A 52 -12.48 21.96 -4.11
CA THR A 52 -13.14 22.56 -5.29
C THR A 52 -13.81 21.55 -6.21
N THR A 53 -13.37 20.29 -6.20
CA THR A 53 -13.86 19.26 -7.13
C THR A 53 -14.84 18.32 -6.43
N PHE A 54 -16.14 18.47 -6.73
CA PHE A 54 -17.19 17.56 -6.29
C PHE A 54 -18.00 17.08 -7.51
N ASN A 55 -17.79 15.83 -7.89
CA ASN A 55 -18.40 15.22 -9.08
C ASN A 55 -19.19 13.96 -8.69
N GLN A 56 -20.06 13.47 -9.57
CA GLN A 56 -20.80 12.21 -9.37
C GLN A 56 -19.87 11.02 -9.09
N LEU A 57 -18.71 10.96 -9.75
CA LEU A 57 -17.70 9.93 -9.50
C LEU A 57 -17.18 9.96 -8.05
N VAL A 58 -16.96 11.15 -7.50
CA VAL A 58 -16.48 11.33 -6.11
C VAL A 58 -17.53 10.84 -5.12
N PHE A 59 -18.81 11.13 -5.38
CA PHE A 59 -19.90 10.62 -4.56
C PHE A 59 -20.05 9.10 -4.68
N ALA A 60 -19.98 8.54 -5.89
CA ALA A 60 -20.03 7.09 -6.11
C ALA A 60 -18.86 6.38 -5.41
N SER A 61 -17.65 6.93 -5.52
CA SER A 61 -16.46 6.46 -4.80
C SER A 61 -16.66 6.53 -3.28
N ALA A 62 -17.26 7.59 -2.74
CA ALA A 62 -17.57 7.68 -1.31
C ALA A 62 -18.49 6.56 -0.82
N VAL A 63 -19.53 6.22 -1.59
CA VAL A 63 -20.47 5.13 -1.26
C VAL A 63 -19.78 3.77 -1.38
N TYR A 64 -18.96 3.56 -2.41
CA TYR A 64 -18.18 2.35 -2.59
C TYR A 64 -17.18 2.14 -1.43
N VAL A 65 -16.42 3.17 -1.07
CA VAL A 65 -15.44 3.13 0.02
C VAL A 65 -16.13 2.94 1.38
N PHE A 66 -17.32 3.54 1.57
CA PHE A 66 -18.13 3.32 2.76
C PHE A 66 -18.39 1.83 3.01
N PHE A 67 -18.87 1.09 2.00
CA PHE A 67 -19.11 -0.35 2.15
C PHE A 67 -17.81 -1.15 2.29
N THR A 68 -16.79 -0.87 1.48
CA THR A 68 -15.52 -1.63 1.53
C THR A 68 -14.71 -1.40 2.80
N ASN A 69 -14.98 -0.32 3.56
CA ASN A 69 -14.40 -0.07 4.87
C ASN A 69 -15.28 -0.58 6.03
N LEU A 70 -16.59 -0.28 6.00
CA LEU A 70 -17.51 -0.66 7.07
C LEU A 70 -17.62 -2.20 7.23
N LEU A 71 -17.68 -2.91 6.11
CA LEU A 71 -17.88 -4.36 6.08
C LEU A 71 -16.76 -5.12 6.82
N PRO A 72 -15.47 -4.99 6.43
CA PRO A 72 -14.37 -5.58 7.20
C PRO A 72 -14.29 -5.08 8.65
N GLY A 73 -14.63 -3.81 8.91
CA GLY A 73 -14.66 -3.28 10.27
C GLY A 73 -15.63 -4.04 11.17
N ILE A 74 -16.85 -4.31 10.69
CA ILE A 74 -17.87 -5.07 11.45
C ILE A 74 -17.46 -6.53 11.62
N THR A 75 -16.83 -7.16 10.62
CA THR A 75 -16.38 -8.55 10.76
C THR A 75 -15.31 -8.68 11.84
N PHE A 76 -14.34 -7.75 11.90
CA PHE A 76 -13.35 -7.72 12.97
C PHE A 76 -13.96 -7.36 14.33
N ALA A 77 -15.08 -6.64 14.34
CA ALA A 77 -15.79 -6.36 15.57
C ALA A 77 -16.44 -7.58 16.22
N SER A 78 -17.03 -8.47 15.41
CA SER A 78 -17.55 -9.75 15.92
C SER A 78 -16.42 -10.56 16.58
N ASP A 79 -15.27 -10.66 15.90
CA ASP A 79 -14.13 -11.42 16.39
C ASP A 79 -13.54 -10.84 17.69
N LEU A 80 -13.29 -9.53 17.71
CA LEU A 80 -12.76 -8.85 18.90
C LEU A 80 -13.74 -8.87 20.07
N TYR A 81 -15.05 -8.83 19.82
CA TYR A 81 -16.06 -8.92 20.86
C TYR A 81 -15.96 -10.24 21.63
N VAL A 82 -15.80 -11.34 20.92
CA VAL A 82 -15.68 -12.67 21.55
C VAL A 82 -14.32 -12.82 22.22
N ASN A 83 -13.24 -12.49 21.51
CA ASN A 83 -11.88 -12.77 21.97
C ASN A 83 -11.38 -11.83 23.07
N THR A 84 -11.96 -10.63 23.20
CA THR A 84 -11.61 -9.67 24.28
C THR A 84 -12.60 -9.67 25.45
N ALA A 85 -13.43 -10.70 25.56
CA ALA A 85 -14.50 -10.81 26.56
C ALA A 85 -15.38 -9.55 26.64
N GLN A 86 -15.87 -9.09 25.47
CA GLN A 86 -16.80 -7.96 25.32
C GLN A 86 -16.21 -6.58 25.66
N ASN A 87 -14.88 -6.45 25.77
CA ASN A 87 -14.24 -5.15 25.99
C ASN A 87 -14.33 -4.23 24.76
N TRP A 88 -14.24 -4.81 23.55
CA TRP A 88 -14.43 -4.10 22.29
C TRP A 88 -15.50 -4.77 21.45
N GLY A 89 -16.56 -4.04 21.11
CA GLY A 89 -17.61 -4.51 20.21
C GLY A 89 -17.73 -3.67 18.95
N THR A 90 -18.87 -3.85 18.28
CA THR A 90 -19.19 -3.16 17.03
C THR A 90 -19.23 -1.65 17.18
N ILE A 91 -19.69 -1.14 18.33
CA ILE A 91 -19.79 0.31 18.54
C ILE A 91 -18.41 0.96 18.64
N GLU A 92 -17.45 0.36 19.35
CA GLU A 92 -16.10 0.91 19.50
C GLU A 92 -15.36 0.95 18.18
N ILE A 93 -15.52 -0.07 17.33
CA ILE A 93 -14.82 -0.16 16.04
C ILE A 93 -15.41 0.79 15.01
N VAL A 94 -16.75 0.88 14.93
CA VAL A 94 -17.42 1.85 14.06
C VAL A 94 -17.11 3.27 14.51
N PHE A 95 -17.15 3.53 15.82
CA PHE A 95 -16.80 4.83 16.38
C PHE A 95 -15.33 5.19 16.11
N SER A 96 -14.41 4.25 16.30
CA SER A 96 -12.99 4.47 16.01
C SER A 96 -12.73 4.75 14.53
N THR A 97 -13.26 3.92 13.64
CA THR A 97 -13.05 4.04 12.19
C THR A 97 -13.62 5.37 11.69
N GLY A 98 -14.83 5.75 12.15
CA GLY A 98 -15.44 7.03 11.81
C GLY A 98 -14.70 8.24 12.37
N LEU A 99 -14.28 8.20 13.64
CA LEU A 99 -13.55 9.29 14.29
C LEU A 99 -12.16 9.50 13.68
N CYS A 100 -11.38 8.43 13.56
CA CYS A 100 -10.04 8.47 12.96
C CYS A 100 -10.11 8.89 11.50
N GLY A 101 -11.05 8.32 10.72
CA GLY A 101 -11.25 8.69 9.32
C GLY A 101 -11.65 10.16 9.16
N THR A 102 -12.51 10.69 10.04
CA THR A 102 -12.91 12.10 9.98
C THR A 102 -11.71 13.02 10.27
N ILE A 103 -10.95 12.75 11.35
CA ILE A 103 -9.75 13.52 11.68
C ILE A 103 -8.72 13.44 10.54
N PHE A 104 -8.50 12.25 9.98
CA PHE A 104 -7.54 12.05 8.91
C PHE A 104 -7.97 12.74 7.61
N SER A 105 -9.25 12.67 7.22
CA SER A 105 -9.75 13.36 6.03
C SER A 105 -9.56 14.89 6.08
N LEU A 106 -9.64 15.47 7.28
CA LEU A 106 -9.50 16.92 7.50
C LEU A 106 -8.05 17.36 7.61
N PHE A 107 -7.19 16.61 8.29
CA PHE A 107 -5.83 17.06 8.63
C PHE A 107 -4.69 16.35 7.89
N ALA A 108 -4.95 15.22 7.23
CA ALA A 108 -3.92 14.52 6.47
C ALA A 108 -3.50 15.31 5.22
N ILE A 109 -2.27 15.13 4.79
CA ILE A 109 -1.77 15.64 3.52
C ILE A 109 -2.19 14.73 2.39
N GLN A 110 -2.17 13.41 2.60
CA GLN A 110 -2.62 12.43 1.62
C GLN A 110 -3.99 11.83 1.98
N PRO A 111 -5.11 12.49 1.60
CA PRO A 111 -6.46 12.02 1.94
C PRO A 111 -6.89 10.75 1.17
N LEU A 112 -6.08 10.25 0.22
CA LEU A 112 -6.37 9.00 -0.50
C LEU A 112 -6.22 7.75 0.37
N THR A 113 -5.35 7.79 1.38
CA THR A 113 -5.14 6.67 2.30
C THR A 113 -6.33 6.55 3.24
N ILE A 114 -6.99 5.39 3.26
CA ILE A 114 -8.15 5.12 4.12
C ILE A 114 -7.69 4.47 5.43
N LEU A 115 -8.30 4.90 6.54
CA LEU A 115 -8.06 4.33 7.86
C LEU A 115 -9.20 3.39 8.28
N GLY A 116 -8.83 2.32 8.99
CA GLY A 116 -9.75 1.40 9.66
C GLY A 116 -9.01 0.39 10.54
N VAL A 117 -9.76 -0.50 11.18
CA VAL A 117 -9.19 -1.56 12.00
C VAL A 117 -8.72 -2.72 11.10
N THR A 118 -7.50 -3.18 11.31
CA THR A 118 -6.86 -4.23 10.49
C THR A 118 -6.82 -5.59 11.19
N GLY A 119 -6.78 -6.66 10.39
CA GLY A 119 -6.65 -8.04 10.90
C GLY A 119 -5.39 -8.28 11.73
N PRO A 120 -4.19 -7.86 11.27
CA PRO A 120 -2.96 -7.87 12.06
C PRO A 120 -3.12 -7.25 13.45
N PHE A 121 -3.78 -6.08 13.54
CA PHE A 121 -4.04 -5.43 14.82
C PHE A 121 -5.01 -6.24 15.69
N ALA A 122 -6.07 -6.81 15.10
CA ALA A 122 -7.02 -7.63 15.84
C ALA A 122 -6.35 -8.86 16.50
N VAL A 123 -5.49 -9.56 15.76
CA VAL A 123 -4.70 -10.69 16.28
C VAL A 123 -3.73 -10.23 17.37
N LEU A 124 -3.09 -9.08 17.22
CA LEU A 124 -2.22 -8.51 18.25
C LEU A 124 -2.99 -8.17 19.53
N ALA A 125 -4.18 -7.56 19.40
CA ALA A 125 -5.01 -7.20 20.53
C ALA A 125 -5.55 -8.40 21.31
N GLU A 126 -5.96 -9.46 20.62
CA GLU A 126 -6.33 -10.76 21.20
C GLU A 126 -5.19 -11.33 22.05
N ASN A 127 -3.98 -11.41 21.48
CA ASN A 127 -2.83 -11.91 22.20
C ASN A 127 -2.45 -11.04 23.42
N ILE A 128 -2.56 -9.72 23.32
CA ILE A 128 -2.34 -8.82 24.47
C ILE A 128 -3.42 -9.03 25.55
N TYR A 129 -4.68 -9.25 25.15
CA TYR A 129 -5.77 -9.54 26.08
C TYR A 129 -5.52 -10.84 26.86
N GLU A 130 -5.14 -11.91 26.17
CA GLU A 130 -4.77 -13.18 26.80
C GLU A 130 -3.58 -13.01 27.76
N LEU A 131 -2.57 -12.25 27.38
CA LEU A 131 -1.40 -11.99 28.23
C LEU A 131 -1.79 -11.21 29.51
N CYS A 132 -2.63 -10.17 29.37
CA CYS A 132 -3.14 -9.38 30.48
C CYS A 132 -3.97 -10.21 31.46
N THR A 133 -4.83 -11.09 30.93
CA THR A 133 -5.78 -11.87 31.73
C THR A 133 -5.15 -13.12 32.34
N ASN A 134 -4.31 -13.83 31.59
CA ASN A 134 -3.76 -15.11 32.02
C ASN A 134 -2.45 -14.94 32.81
N THR A 135 -1.56 -14.06 32.37
CA THR A 135 -0.20 -13.94 32.93
C THR A 135 -0.07 -12.75 33.87
N PHE A 136 -0.43 -11.55 33.41
CA PHE A 136 -0.19 -10.32 34.16
C PHE A 136 -1.23 -10.07 35.26
N LYS A 137 -2.46 -10.58 35.11
CA LYS A 137 -3.60 -10.34 36.01
C LYS A 137 -3.89 -8.83 36.19
N VAL A 138 -3.79 -8.09 35.10
CA VAL A 138 -3.96 -6.63 35.02
C VAL A 138 -5.19 -6.30 34.16
N PRO A 139 -5.95 -5.23 34.46
CA PRO A 139 -7.06 -4.81 33.61
C PRO A 139 -6.56 -4.44 32.20
N PHE A 140 -7.16 -5.07 31.18
CA PHE A 140 -6.78 -4.92 29.79
C PHE A 140 -6.91 -3.48 29.28
N LEU A 141 -8.02 -2.79 29.55
CA LEU A 141 -8.29 -1.45 29.00
C LEU A 141 -7.27 -0.38 29.45
N PRO A 142 -6.93 -0.21 30.74
CA PRO A 142 -5.87 0.69 31.18
C PRO A 142 -4.50 0.34 30.62
N PHE A 143 -4.17 -0.96 30.54
CA PHE A 143 -2.90 -1.42 29.96
C PHE A 143 -2.81 -1.07 28.46
N MET A 144 -3.90 -1.30 27.71
CA MET A 144 -4.00 -0.90 26.31
C MET A 144 -3.97 0.61 26.11
N ALA A 145 -4.60 1.39 27.00
CA ALA A 145 -4.55 2.85 26.93
C ALA A 145 -3.10 3.36 27.00
N TRP A 146 -2.31 2.89 27.96
CA TRP A 146 -0.88 3.24 28.05
C TRP A 146 -0.07 2.72 26.88
N THR A 147 -0.36 1.51 26.41
CA THR A 147 0.27 0.93 25.21
C THR A 147 0.09 1.85 23.99
N LEU A 148 -1.13 2.37 23.79
CA LEU A 148 -1.47 3.25 22.66
C LEU A 148 -0.97 4.68 22.85
N ILE A 149 -0.98 5.22 24.07
CA ILE A 149 -0.31 6.48 24.40
C ILE A 149 1.18 6.35 24.09
N HIS A 150 1.80 5.23 24.45
CA HIS A 150 3.19 4.99 24.15
C HIS A 150 3.45 4.91 22.65
N ALA A 151 2.58 4.20 21.92
CA ALA A 151 2.65 4.15 20.48
C ALA A 151 2.57 5.55 19.85
N GLY A 152 1.69 6.42 20.37
CA GLY A 152 1.50 7.77 19.84
C GLY A 152 2.74 8.66 19.89
N TRP A 153 3.45 8.74 21.02
CA TRP A 153 4.68 9.54 21.07
C TRP A 153 5.82 8.91 20.27
N MET A 154 5.88 7.58 20.16
CA MET A 154 6.88 6.91 19.32
C MET A 154 6.66 7.22 17.83
N HIS A 155 5.41 7.24 17.35
CA HIS A 155 5.10 7.73 15.98
C HIS A 155 5.51 9.19 15.79
N ALA A 156 5.25 10.05 16.78
CA ALA A 156 5.68 11.43 16.73
C ALA A 156 7.22 11.55 16.61
N LEU A 157 7.98 10.72 17.33
CA LEU A 157 9.43 10.66 17.18
C LEU A 157 9.85 10.20 15.78
N LEU A 158 9.23 9.16 15.23
CA LEU A 158 9.53 8.69 13.87
C LEU A 158 9.28 9.78 12.83
N ALA A 159 8.21 10.57 12.98
CA ALA A 159 7.93 11.72 12.14
C ALA A 159 9.00 12.83 12.28
N ILE A 160 9.46 13.12 13.50
CA ILE A 160 10.50 14.13 13.77
C ILE A 160 11.84 13.74 13.15
N PHE A 161 12.22 12.46 13.23
CA PHE A 161 13.49 11.95 12.69
C PHE A 161 13.47 11.68 11.18
N ASN A 162 12.38 12.02 10.47
CA ASN A 162 12.20 11.74 9.06
C ASN A 162 12.38 10.25 8.72
N ALA A 163 11.87 9.35 9.56
CA ALA A 163 11.98 7.90 9.34
C ALA A 163 11.43 7.47 7.96
N HIS A 164 10.45 8.21 7.46
CA HIS A 164 9.83 8.05 6.15
C HIS A 164 10.82 8.06 4.97
N ASP A 165 11.68 9.08 4.88
CA ASP A 165 12.70 9.21 3.81
C ASP A 165 13.64 7.99 3.78
N TRP A 166 13.84 7.37 4.95
CA TRP A 166 14.61 6.13 5.05
C TRP A 166 13.75 4.96 4.59
N THR A 167 12.60 4.68 5.22
CA THR A 167 11.82 3.48 4.96
C THR A 167 11.27 3.35 3.55
N MET A 168 10.90 4.44 2.88
CA MET A 168 10.49 4.41 1.47
C MET A 168 11.54 3.80 0.54
N CYS A 169 12.83 3.92 0.86
CA CYS A 169 13.91 3.32 0.08
C CYS A 169 14.12 1.83 0.37
N TYR A 170 13.60 1.31 1.49
CA TYR A 170 13.85 -0.05 1.95
C TYR A 170 12.63 -0.98 1.84
N VAL A 171 11.41 -0.47 1.73
CA VAL A 171 10.23 -1.31 1.49
C VAL A 171 10.34 -1.99 0.13
N THR A 172 10.35 -3.32 0.10
CA THR A 172 10.50 -4.13 -1.11
C THR A 172 9.22 -4.90 -1.43
N THR A 173 9.00 -5.28 -2.70
CA THR A 173 7.79 -6.06 -3.06
C THR A 173 7.78 -7.39 -2.33
N PHE A 174 8.94 -8.00 -2.09
CA PHE A 174 9.05 -9.26 -1.35
C PHE A 174 8.30 -9.22 -0.01
N SER A 175 8.53 -8.16 0.77
CA SER A 175 7.97 -8.05 2.12
C SER A 175 6.49 -7.67 2.06
N THR A 176 6.09 -6.81 1.11
CA THR A 176 4.69 -6.41 0.93
C THR A 176 3.82 -7.56 0.43
N GLU A 177 4.36 -8.42 -0.44
CA GLU A 177 3.65 -9.60 -0.95
C GLU A 177 3.46 -10.68 0.13
N ILE A 178 4.49 -10.94 0.95
CA ILE A 178 4.38 -11.83 2.11
C ILE A 178 3.32 -11.31 3.08
N PHE A 179 3.33 -10.00 3.36
CA PHE A 179 2.36 -9.39 4.25
C PHE A 179 0.92 -9.47 3.69
N SER A 180 0.75 -9.20 2.39
CA SER A 180 -0.54 -9.38 1.70
C SER A 180 -1.03 -10.83 1.77
N LEU A 181 -0.14 -11.81 1.56
CA LEU A 181 -0.50 -13.24 1.65
C LEU A 181 -0.87 -13.63 3.09
N LEU A 182 -0.14 -13.14 4.08
CA LEU A 182 -0.45 -13.35 5.50
C LEU A 182 -1.85 -12.83 5.84
N ASN A 183 -2.19 -11.62 5.39
CA ASN A 183 -3.52 -11.04 5.59
C ASN A 183 -4.63 -11.91 4.97
N SER A 184 -4.42 -12.43 3.76
CA SER A 184 -5.37 -13.35 3.12
C SER A 184 -5.57 -14.63 3.94
N ILE A 185 -4.49 -15.22 4.47
CA ILE A 185 -4.56 -16.42 5.31
C ILE A 185 -5.28 -16.12 6.63
N ILE A 186 -5.02 -14.97 7.26
CA ILE A 186 -5.72 -14.53 8.48
C ILE A 186 -7.23 -14.43 8.22
N TYR A 187 -7.65 -13.86 7.09
CA TYR A 187 -9.07 -13.78 6.74
C TYR A 187 -9.73 -15.16 6.62
N PHE A 188 -9.11 -16.10 5.90
CA PHE A 188 -9.64 -17.47 5.81
C PHE A 188 -9.69 -18.16 7.18
N HIS A 189 -8.65 -18.00 8.00
CA HIS A 189 -8.60 -18.57 9.33
C HIS A 189 -9.71 -18.01 10.23
N LYS A 190 -9.90 -16.69 10.25
CA LYS A 190 -10.94 -16.01 11.02
C LYS A 190 -12.34 -16.37 10.55
N ALA A 191 -12.55 -16.58 9.24
CA ALA A 191 -13.81 -17.11 8.73
C ALA A 191 -14.14 -18.49 9.33
N VAL A 192 -13.17 -19.41 9.33
CA VAL A 192 -13.35 -20.75 9.88
C VAL A 192 -13.60 -20.70 11.39
N GLN A 193 -12.85 -19.89 12.14
CA GLN A 193 -13.07 -19.70 13.58
C GLN A 193 -14.49 -19.21 13.88
N GLU A 194 -15.04 -18.31 13.07
CA GLU A 194 -16.42 -17.82 13.26
C GLU A 194 -17.46 -18.92 13.00
N LEU A 195 -17.24 -19.80 12.01
CA LEU A 195 -18.09 -20.98 11.81
C LEU A 195 -17.99 -21.98 12.97
N GLU A 196 -16.79 -22.20 13.51
CA GLU A 196 -16.59 -23.07 14.69
C GLU A 196 -17.33 -22.53 15.92
N ARG A 197 -17.30 -21.20 16.14
CA ARG A 197 -18.08 -20.54 17.19
C ARG A 197 -19.58 -20.69 16.96
N ALA A 198 -20.03 -20.57 15.71
CA ALA A 198 -21.43 -20.79 15.36
C ALA A 198 -21.85 -22.25 15.63
N HIS A 199 -20.98 -23.22 15.33
CA HIS A 199 -21.23 -24.64 15.61
C HIS A 199 -21.39 -24.92 17.11
N ALA A 200 -20.58 -24.27 17.95
CA ALA A 200 -20.61 -24.48 19.40
C ALA A 200 -21.84 -23.88 20.09
N ASN A 201 -22.41 -22.80 19.53
CA ASN A 201 -23.46 -22.01 20.18
C ASN A 201 -24.87 -22.23 19.59
N LEU A 202 -24.98 -22.70 18.34
CA LEU A 202 -26.25 -22.86 17.64
C LEU A 202 -26.70 -24.32 17.61
N ASP A 203 -28.01 -24.54 17.61
CA ASP A 203 -28.59 -25.85 17.34
C ASP A 203 -28.26 -26.32 15.90
N GLN A 204 -28.29 -27.63 15.65
CA GLN A 204 -27.84 -28.23 14.39
C GLN A 204 -28.55 -27.65 13.15
N ALA A 205 -29.85 -27.35 13.25
CA ALA A 205 -30.61 -26.73 12.16
C ALA A 205 -30.16 -25.28 11.90
N ALA A 206 -29.94 -24.50 12.95
CA ALA A 206 -29.45 -23.12 12.88
C ALA A 206 -28.00 -23.07 12.37
N PHE A 207 -27.17 -24.05 12.74
CA PHE A 207 -25.81 -24.18 12.24
C PHE A 207 -25.76 -24.51 10.74
N LEU A 208 -26.61 -25.42 10.25
CA LEU A 208 -26.68 -25.70 8.82
C LEU A 208 -27.11 -24.45 8.04
N TYR A 209 -28.05 -23.68 8.59
CA TYR A 209 -28.43 -22.40 8.03
C TYR A 209 -27.28 -21.38 8.05
N ALA A 210 -26.49 -21.33 9.11
CA ALA A 210 -25.29 -20.51 9.18
C ALA A 210 -24.27 -20.89 8.10
N ILE A 211 -24.07 -22.18 7.80
CA ILE A 211 -23.21 -22.61 6.69
C ILE A 211 -23.77 -22.12 5.35
N ILE A 212 -25.08 -22.27 5.12
CA ILE A 212 -25.74 -21.80 3.89
C ILE A 212 -25.59 -20.28 3.76
N GLY A 213 -25.76 -19.53 4.85
CA GLY A 213 -25.56 -18.08 4.88
C GLY A 213 -24.11 -17.69 4.56
N ALA A 214 -23.13 -18.36 5.17
CA ALA A 214 -21.71 -18.08 4.96
C ALA A 214 -21.27 -18.40 3.52
N VAL A 215 -21.49 -19.64 3.07
CA VAL A 215 -21.11 -20.11 1.73
C VAL A 215 -21.92 -19.37 0.66
N GLY A 216 -23.22 -19.14 0.91
CA GLY A 216 -24.10 -18.40 0.01
C GLY A 216 -23.63 -16.96 -0.18
N THR A 217 -23.30 -16.25 0.91
CA THR A 217 -22.78 -14.88 0.84
C THR A 217 -21.47 -14.83 0.05
N PHE A 218 -20.56 -15.78 0.30
CA PHE A 218 -19.30 -15.89 -0.42
C PHE A 218 -19.51 -16.13 -1.93
N LEU A 219 -20.32 -17.12 -2.30
CA LEU A 219 -20.56 -17.47 -3.70
C LEU A 219 -21.31 -16.37 -4.45
N LEU A 220 -22.29 -15.72 -3.82
CA LEU A 220 -23.00 -14.60 -4.43
C LEU A 220 -22.08 -13.39 -4.61
N ALA A 221 -21.23 -13.07 -3.62
CA ALA A 221 -20.27 -11.98 -3.74
C ALA A 221 -19.25 -12.26 -4.85
N LEU A 222 -18.76 -13.50 -4.96
CA LEU A 222 -17.90 -13.91 -6.06
C LEU A 222 -18.61 -13.78 -7.42
N LEU A 223 -19.83 -14.30 -7.53
CA LEU A 223 -20.61 -14.23 -8.76
C LEU A 223 -20.78 -12.77 -9.19
N LEU A 224 -21.23 -11.90 -8.30
CA LEU A 224 -21.42 -10.47 -8.58
C LEU A 224 -20.10 -9.77 -8.91
N SER A 225 -18.98 -10.13 -8.28
CA SER A 225 -17.66 -9.56 -8.62
C SER A 225 -17.22 -9.87 -10.05
N THR A 226 -17.73 -10.96 -10.66
CA THR A 226 -17.46 -11.29 -12.07
C THR A 226 -18.43 -10.63 -13.05
N ALA A 227 -19.37 -9.80 -12.58
CA ALA A 227 -20.45 -9.26 -13.42
C ALA A 227 -19.95 -8.48 -14.65
N GLU A 228 -18.78 -7.84 -14.60
CA GLU A 228 -18.20 -7.13 -15.74
C GLU A 228 -17.94 -8.04 -16.96
N SER A 229 -17.63 -9.31 -16.71
CA SER A 229 -17.36 -10.33 -17.73
C SER A 229 -18.61 -10.90 -18.40
N TRP A 230 -19.82 -10.63 -17.88
CA TRP A 230 -21.07 -11.23 -18.33
C TRP A 230 -21.60 -10.68 -19.68
N ARG A 231 -20.75 -10.23 -20.59
CA ARG A 231 -21.19 -9.72 -21.90
C ARG A 231 -21.88 -10.85 -22.69
N PRO A 232 -23.06 -10.63 -23.32
CA PRO A 232 -23.80 -9.38 -23.49
C PRO A 232 -24.91 -9.11 -22.43
N LEU A 233 -25.00 -9.91 -21.37
CA LEU A 233 -25.98 -9.75 -20.29
C LEU A 233 -25.82 -8.37 -19.61
N PHE A 234 -26.93 -7.65 -19.43
CA PHE A 234 -27.03 -6.32 -18.81
C PHE A 234 -26.27 -5.17 -19.50
N HIS A 235 -26.75 -3.94 -19.24
CA HIS A 235 -26.07 -2.71 -19.64
C HIS A 235 -24.78 -2.48 -18.82
N ARG A 236 -23.77 -1.81 -19.40
CA ARG A 236 -22.48 -1.46 -18.77
C ARG A 236 -22.60 -0.92 -17.33
N TYR A 237 -23.50 0.04 -17.09
CA TYR A 237 -23.67 0.66 -15.77
C TYR A 237 -24.19 -0.31 -14.71
N ILE A 238 -25.09 -1.22 -15.09
CA ILE A 238 -25.58 -2.25 -14.18
C ILE A 238 -24.46 -3.22 -13.84
N ARG A 239 -23.68 -3.67 -14.84
CA ARG A 239 -22.53 -4.56 -14.59
C ARG A 239 -21.50 -3.93 -13.67
N LEU A 240 -21.14 -2.67 -13.91
CA LEU A 240 -20.20 -1.93 -13.06
C LEU A 240 -20.71 -1.83 -11.62
N GLY A 241 -21.97 -1.44 -11.43
CA GLY A 241 -22.59 -1.38 -10.10
C GLY A 241 -22.65 -2.75 -9.40
N LEU A 242 -22.95 -3.83 -10.12
CA LEU A 242 -22.95 -5.19 -9.54
C LEU A 242 -21.55 -5.62 -9.09
N THR A 243 -20.50 -5.31 -9.88
CA THR A 243 -19.12 -5.62 -9.51
C THR A 243 -18.66 -4.80 -8.29
N GLU A 244 -18.90 -3.49 -8.28
CA GLU A 244 -18.45 -2.60 -7.20
C GLU A 244 -19.19 -2.86 -5.88
N TYR A 245 -20.51 -3.10 -5.93
CA TYR A 245 -21.33 -3.33 -4.75
C TYR A 245 -21.56 -4.82 -4.43
N ALA A 246 -20.78 -5.72 -5.01
CA ALA A 246 -20.93 -7.17 -4.89
C ALA A 246 -21.05 -7.65 -3.43
N ALA A 247 -20.13 -7.21 -2.55
CA ALA A 247 -20.14 -7.58 -1.14
C ALA A 247 -21.35 -7.02 -0.39
N ALA A 248 -21.69 -5.74 -0.62
CA ALA A 248 -22.81 -5.08 0.04
C ALA A 248 -24.16 -5.71 -0.35
N ILE A 249 -24.39 -5.94 -1.65
CA ILE A 249 -25.60 -6.58 -2.17
C ILE A 249 -25.74 -7.99 -1.59
N SER A 250 -24.65 -8.76 -1.55
CA SER A 250 -24.67 -10.13 -1.05
C SER A 250 -25.04 -10.19 0.44
N ILE A 251 -24.50 -9.28 1.24
CA ILE A 251 -24.81 -9.20 2.67
C ILE A 251 -26.27 -8.79 2.88
N ILE A 252 -26.74 -7.74 2.21
CA ILE A 252 -28.14 -7.31 2.34
C ILE A 252 -29.10 -8.44 1.96
N PHE A 253 -28.78 -9.20 0.90
CA PHE A 253 -29.56 -10.34 0.46
C PHE A 253 -29.62 -11.45 1.52
N PHE A 254 -28.48 -11.87 2.08
CA PHE A 254 -28.42 -12.94 3.08
C PHE A 254 -28.79 -12.50 4.50
N ILE A 255 -28.82 -11.20 4.80
CA ILE A 255 -29.47 -10.65 5.99
C ILE A 255 -30.99 -10.75 5.85
N GLY A 256 -31.53 -10.52 4.65
CA GLY A 256 -32.98 -10.49 4.40
C GLY A 256 -33.65 -11.87 4.35
N ILE A 257 -33.01 -12.87 3.73
CA ILE A 257 -33.54 -14.24 3.60
C ILE A 257 -34.04 -14.83 4.93
N PRO A 258 -33.29 -14.75 6.05
CA PRO A 258 -33.73 -15.35 7.30
C PRO A 258 -35.03 -14.75 7.86
N TYR A 259 -35.40 -13.54 7.45
CA TYR A 259 -36.64 -12.89 7.89
C TYR A 259 -37.84 -13.26 7.01
N ALA A 260 -37.63 -14.04 5.94
CA ALA A 260 -38.69 -14.50 5.05
C ALA A 260 -39.17 -15.91 5.44
N GLY A 261 -40.49 -16.05 5.66
CA GLY A 261 -41.16 -17.35 5.82
C GLY A 261 -40.84 -18.08 7.13
N GLU A 262 -40.85 -19.41 7.08
CA GLU A 262 -40.66 -20.30 8.25
C GLU A 262 -39.28 -20.20 8.90
N LEU A 263 -38.30 -19.61 8.19
CA LEU A 263 -36.94 -19.44 8.69
C LEU A 263 -36.84 -18.36 9.78
N ALA A 264 -37.85 -17.49 9.92
CA ALA A 264 -37.88 -16.43 10.92
C ALA A 264 -37.80 -16.93 12.37
N THR A 265 -38.20 -18.18 12.62
CA THR A 265 -38.25 -18.79 13.96
C THR A 265 -36.92 -19.39 14.41
N LEU A 266 -35.95 -19.61 13.50
CA LEU A 266 -34.64 -20.12 13.86
C LEU A 266 -33.80 -19.04 14.54
N ASP A 267 -32.97 -19.46 15.50
CA ASP A 267 -31.91 -18.62 16.07
C ASP A 267 -30.83 -18.37 15.00
N LYS A 268 -30.39 -17.12 14.88
CA LYS A 268 -29.58 -16.63 13.77
C LYS A 268 -28.20 -16.18 14.22
N GLY A 269 -27.91 -16.15 15.53
CA GLY A 269 -26.64 -15.66 16.08
C GLY A 269 -26.29 -14.28 15.52
N THR A 270 -27.03 -13.24 15.92
CA THR A 270 -26.83 -11.89 15.37
C THR A 270 -25.76 -11.10 16.12
N LEU A 271 -25.26 -10.05 15.49
CA LEU A 271 -24.30 -9.14 16.11
C LEU A 271 -24.84 -8.53 17.41
N PRO A 272 -24.08 -8.57 18.52
CA PRO A 272 -24.45 -7.90 19.74
C PRO A 272 -24.31 -6.38 19.54
N VAL A 273 -25.42 -5.66 19.66
CA VAL A 273 -25.46 -4.21 19.52
C VAL A 273 -25.97 -3.52 20.77
N SER A 274 -25.41 -2.34 21.06
CA SER A 274 -25.91 -1.49 22.13
C SER A 274 -27.04 -0.61 21.60
N ASN A 275 -28.13 -0.48 22.36
CA ASN A 275 -29.25 0.41 22.03
C ASN A 275 -29.02 1.86 22.51
N THR A 276 -27.89 2.12 23.16
CA THR A 276 -27.52 3.45 23.68
C THR A 276 -26.04 3.70 23.41
N PHE A 277 -25.65 4.96 23.19
CA PHE A 277 -24.24 5.35 23.06
C PHE A 277 -23.50 5.15 24.40
N ARG A 278 -23.10 3.91 24.64
CA ARG A 278 -22.36 3.44 25.80
C ARG A 278 -21.37 2.37 25.33
N PRO A 279 -20.23 2.21 26.04
CA PRO A 279 -19.33 1.10 25.79
C PRO A 279 -20.06 -0.24 25.87
N THR A 280 -19.55 -1.24 25.15
CA THR A 280 -20.10 -2.59 25.13
C THR A 280 -20.12 -3.25 26.50
N LEU A 281 -19.13 -2.97 27.35
CA LEU A 281 -19.10 -3.51 28.71
C LEU A 281 -20.16 -2.86 29.61
N PRO A 282 -21.14 -3.60 30.17
CA PRO A 282 -22.27 -3.03 30.91
C PRO A 282 -21.88 -2.37 32.24
N SER A 283 -20.70 -2.69 32.78
CA SER A 283 -20.16 -2.04 33.99
C SER A 283 -19.65 -0.63 33.75
N ARG A 284 -19.55 -0.18 32.49
CA ARG A 284 -18.92 1.08 32.10
C ARG A 284 -19.91 2.04 31.45
N SER A 285 -20.05 3.23 32.02
CA SER A 285 -20.97 4.28 31.52
C SER A 285 -20.32 5.30 30.58
N GLN A 286 -18.98 5.39 30.54
CA GLN A 286 -18.22 6.40 29.79
C GLN A 286 -17.10 5.77 28.96
N PHE A 287 -16.87 6.27 27.75
CA PHE A 287 -15.75 5.85 26.87
C PHE A 287 -14.37 6.29 27.39
N LEU A 288 -14.25 7.19 28.37
CA LEU A 288 -12.95 7.56 28.95
C LEU A 288 -12.42 6.43 29.84
N VAL A 289 -11.20 5.92 29.60
CA VAL A 289 -10.60 4.87 30.43
C VAL A 289 -9.89 5.54 31.61
N PRO A 290 -10.10 5.10 32.86
CA PRO A 290 -9.29 5.56 34.00
C PRO A 290 -7.88 4.95 33.93
N PHE A 291 -7.07 5.38 32.97
CA PHE A 291 -5.74 4.82 32.72
C PHE A 291 -4.73 5.17 33.84
N TRP A 292 -5.01 6.19 34.65
CA TRP A 292 -4.18 6.62 35.78
C TRP A 292 -4.23 5.67 37.00
N GLU A 293 -5.14 4.69 37.03
CA GLU A 293 -5.25 3.72 38.13
C GLU A 293 -4.28 2.54 38.00
N LEU A 294 -3.58 2.44 36.86
CA LEU A 294 -2.64 1.37 36.60
C LEU A 294 -1.33 1.54 37.41
N PRO A 295 -0.81 0.48 38.06
CA PRO A 295 0.48 0.56 38.74
C PRO A 295 1.60 0.98 37.79
N VAL A 296 2.52 1.82 38.27
CA VAL A 296 3.58 2.45 37.48
C VAL A 296 4.47 1.40 36.77
N GLU A 297 4.67 0.24 37.37
CA GLU A 297 5.42 -0.88 36.78
C GLU A 297 4.83 -1.31 35.42
N TRP A 298 3.50 -1.41 35.35
CA TRP A 298 2.78 -1.82 34.14
C TRP A 298 2.70 -0.69 33.11
N VAL A 299 2.77 0.57 33.55
CA VAL A 299 2.93 1.71 32.64
C VAL A 299 4.23 1.58 31.85
N PHE A 300 5.36 1.31 32.52
CA PHE A 300 6.62 1.10 31.82
C PHE A 300 6.65 -0.21 31.00
N ALA A 301 6.00 -1.28 31.48
CA ALA A 301 5.90 -2.53 30.73
C ALA A 301 5.11 -2.36 29.41
N ALA A 302 4.11 -1.48 29.39
CA ALA A 302 3.30 -1.18 28.20
C ALA A 302 4.08 -0.53 27.04
N ILE A 303 5.33 -0.08 27.28
CA ILE A 303 6.20 0.43 26.21
C ILE A 303 6.52 -0.65 25.17
N ILE A 304 6.70 -1.91 25.60
CA ILE A 304 7.04 -3.02 24.70
C ILE A 304 5.93 -3.29 23.67
N PRO A 305 4.67 -3.56 24.08
CA PRO A 305 3.58 -3.70 23.11
C PRO A 305 3.34 -2.38 22.36
N GLY A 306 3.59 -1.22 22.97
CA GLY A 306 3.49 0.06 22.28
C GLY A 306 4.45 0.16 21.10
N LEU A 307 5.69 -0.32 21.27
CA LEU A 307 6.72 -0.33 20.22
C LEU A 307 6.32 -1.25 19.07
N ILE A 308 5.76 -2.42 19.38
CA ILE A 308 5.25 -3.37 18.39
C ILE A 308 4.11 -2.73 17.58
N ILE A 309 3.14 -2.09 18.24
CA ILE A 309 2.05 -1.37 17.56
C ILE A 309 2.60 -0.24 16.70
N THR A 310 3.55 0.54 17.20
CA THR A 310 4.20 1.59 16.39
C THR A 310 4.85 1.03 15.14
N MET A 311 5.58 -0.07 15.26
CA MET A 311 6.20 -0.71 14.10
C MET A 311 5.17 -1.20 13.09
N LEU A 312 4.11 -1.88 13.55
CA LEU A 312 3.03 -2.38 12.70
C LEU A 312 2.32 -1.24 11.96
N PHE A 313 1.89 -0.21 12.69
CA PHE A 313 1.12 0.91 12.13
C PHE A 313 1.94 1.80 11.21
N PHE A 314 3.22 2.00 11.55
CA PHE A 314 4.15 2.65 10.68
C PHE A 314 4.28 1.87 9.36
N PHE A 315 4.52 0.56 9.41
CA PHE A 315 4.64 -0.25 8.20
C PHE A 315 3.35 -0.26 7.35
N ASP A 316 2.19 -0.50 7.96
CA ASP A 316 0.90 -0.57 7.25
C ASP A 316 0.56 0.76 6.57
N HIS A 317 0.80 1.88 7.26
CA HIS A 317 0.55 3.20 6.71
C HIS A 317 1.51 3.54 5.57
N GLU A 318 2.81 3.24 5.73
CA GLU A 318 3.81 3.43 4.68
C GLU A 318 3.49 2.63 3.42
N VAL A 319 3.20 1.33 3.57
CA VAL A 319 2.85 0.46 2.43
C VAL A 319 1.57 0.96 1.76
N SER A 320 0.54 1.30 2.52
CA SER A 320 -0.71 1.83 1.96
C SER A 320 -0.50 3.16 1.21
N SER A 321 0.33 4.06 1.76
CA SER A 321 0.59 5.36 1.14
C SER A 321 1.44 5.25 -0.14
N ILE A 322 2.43 4.34 -0.16
CA ILE A 322 3.21 4.04 -1.36
C ILE A 322 2.30 3.48 -2.46
N ILE A 323 1.42 2.53 -2.11
CA ILE A 323 0.51 1.89 -3.08
C ILE A 323 -0.42 2.93 -3.73
N CYS A 324 -0.93 3.90 -2.97
CA CYS A 324 -1.78 4.97 -3.49
C CYS A 324 -1.05 6.02 -4.34
N THR A 325 0.28 6.07 -4.26
CA THR A 325 1.11 7.08 -4.94
C THR A 325 1.98 6.49 -6.05
N ILE A 326 1.75 5.22 -6.42
CA ILE A 326 2.41 4.58 -7.56
C ILE A 326 2.16 5.43 -8.82
N SER A 327 3.19 5.56 -9.66
CA SER A 327 3.14 6.32 -10.93
C SER A 327 2.00 5.91 -11.86
N ARG A 328 1.43 4.70 -11.71
CA ARG A 328 0.21 4.23 -12.39
C ARG A 328 -0.96 5.22 -12.26
N TYR A 329 -1.06 5.91 -11.13
CA TYR A 329 -2.17 6.82 -10.82
C TYR A 329 -1.92 8.27 -11.24
N ASN A 330 -0.71 8.59 -11.71
CA ASN A 330 -0.29 9.93 -12.16
C ASN A 330 -0.75 11.06 -11.20
N THR A 331 -0.51 10.89 -9.90
CA THR A 331 -0.81 11.88 -8.86
C THR A 331 -0.03 13.17 -9.11
N ARG A 332 -0.71 14.33 -9.11
CA ARG A 332 -0.11 15.63 -9.45
C ARG A 332 0.44 16.36 -8.24
N LYS A 333 -0.10 16.12 -7.04
CA LYS A 333 0.31 16.80 -5.81
C LYS A 333 1.44 16.03 -5.10
N PRO A 334 2.45 16.71 -4.55
CA PRO A 334 3.50 16.05 -3.79
C PRO A 334 2.91 15.41 -2.52
N GLY A 335 3.37 14.20 -2.19
CA GLY A 335 3.03 13.52 -0.94
C GLY A 335 3.63 14.22 0.28
N GLY A 336 2.93 14.19 1.42
CA GLY A 336 3.39 14.75 2.70
C GLY A 336 3.28 13.74 3.83
N PHE A 337 4.14 12.74 3.76
CA PHE A 337 4.01 11.52 4.53
C PHE A 337 4.40 11.67 6.01
N SER A 338 5.24 12.67 6.34
CA SER A 338 5.70 12.84 7.73
C SER A 338 4.60 13.40 8.64
N LEU A 339 3.75 14.29 8.12
CA LEU A 339 2.59 14.80 8.85
C LEU A 339 1.52 13.71 9.03
N ASP A 340 1.33 12.84 8.05
CA ASP A 340 0.36 11.75 8.12
C ASP A 340 0.72 10.74 9.21
N ILE A 341 2.01 10.40 9.37
CA ILE A 341 2.51 9.55 10.47
C ILE A 341 2.34 10.23 11.83
N LEU A 342 2.58 11.54 11.92
CA LEU A 342 2.34 12.30 13.16
C LEU A 342 0.84 12.29 13.53
N LEU A 343 -0.02 12.47 12.53
CA LEU A 343 -1.47 12.45 12.70
C LEU A 343 -1.97 11.07 13.12
N LEU A 344 -1.44 10.00 12.52
CA LEU A 344 -1.69 8.62 12.92
C LEU A 344 -1.30 8.35 14.37
N GLY A 345 -0.15 8.89 14.81
CA GLY A 345 0.28 8.81 16.21
C GLY A 345 -0.68 9.51 17.17
N LEU A 346 -1.16 10.70 16.80
CA LEU A 346 -2.11 11.47 17.60
C LEU A 346 -3.48 10.78 17.71
N THR A 347 -4.01 10.26 16.60
CA THR A 347 -5.27 9.51 16.60
C THR A 347 -5.14 8.21 17.39
N THR A 348 -4.01 7.51 17.29
CA THR A 348 -3.73 6.30 18.07
C THR A 348 -3.74 6.58 19.58
N ALA A 349 -3.08 7.66 20.02
CA ALA A 349 -3.09 8.06 21.43
C ALA A 349 -4.50 8.46 21.91
N LEU A 350 -5.25 9.17 21.06
CA LEU A 350 -6.64 9.53 21.34
C LEU A 350 -7.53 8.29 21.51
N CYS A 351 -7.38 7.29 20.64
CA CYS A 351 -8.10 6.02 20.75
C CYS A 351 -7.78 5.30 22.06
N GLY A 352 -6.52 5.33 22.51
CA GLY A 352 -6.12 4.80 23.81
C GLY A 352 -6.84 5.46 24.99
N ILE A 353 -6.92 6.79 24.99
CA ILE A 353 -7.62 7.57 26.03
C ILE A 353 -9.13 7.23 26.05
N LEU A 354 -9.71 7.08 24.86
CA LEU A 354 -11.13 6.73 24.66
C LEU A 354 -11.40 5.21 24.79
N GLY A 355 -10.39 4.39 25.04
CA GLY A 355 -10.53 2.94 25.16
C GLY A 355 -11.11 2.24 23.93
N ILE A 356 -11.00 2.85 22.76
CA ILE A 356 -11.46 2.29 21.48
C ILE A 356 -10.26 1.74 20.71
N PRO A 357 -10.45 0.70 19.87
CA PRO A 357 -9.36 0.14 19.10
C PRO A 357 -8.87 1.20 18.09
N PRO A 358 -7.57 1.45 17.96
CA PRO A 358 -7.04 2.42 16.98
C PRO A 358 -7.25 1.95 15.54
N ALA A 359 -7.34 2.91 14.61
CA ALA A 359 -7.43 2.67 13.19
C ALA A 359 -6.11 3.03 12.48
N ASN A 360 -5.71 2.22 11.51
CA ASN A 360 -4.49 2.41 10.72
C ASN A 360 -4.77 2.27 9.20
N GLY A 361 -3.73 2.49 8.38
CA GLY A 361 -3.84 2.45 6.93
C GLY A 361 -4.26 1.07 6.40
N LEU A 362 -5.33 1.04 5.61
CA LEU A 362 -5.92 -0.18 5.06
C LEU A 362 -5.34 -0.54 3.68
N LEU A 363 -4.61 -1.66 3.61
CA LEU A 363 -3.88 -2.05 2.40
C LEU A 363 -4.76 -2.35 1.17
N PRO A 364 -5.85 -3.14 1.23
CA PRO A 364 -6.67 -3.37 0.04
C PRO A 364 -7.62 -2.21 -0.26
N GLN A 365 -8.11 -1.48 0.74
CA GLN A 365 -9.08 -0.41 0.56
C GLN A 365 -8.47 0.86 -0.05
N ALA A 366 -7.22 1.19 0.30
CA ALA A 366 -6.54 2.39 -0.21
C ALA A 366 -6.30 2.39 -1.75
N PRO A 367 -5.83 1.30 -2.40
CA PRO A 367 -5.76 1.24 -3.86
C PRO A 367 -7.15 1.24 -4.51
N LEU A 368 -8.13 0.52 -3.95
CA LEU A 368 -9.49 0.49 -4.50
C LEU A 368 -10.15 1.87 -4.47
N HIS A 369 -9.91 2.65 -3.41
CA HIS A 369 -10.31 4.05 -3.36
C HIS A 369 -9.64 4.88 -4.47
N SER A 370 -8.33 4.70 -4.67
CA SER A 370 -7.59 5.41 -5.73
C SER A 370 -8.06 5.02 -7.14
N GLU A 371 -8.38 3.74 -7.37
CA GLU A 371 -8.92 3.22 -8.64
C GLU A 371 -10.33 3.76 -8.93
N SER A 372 -11.19 3.83 -7.92
CA SER A 372 -12.54 4.40 -8.05
C SER A 372 -12.57 5.90 -8.39
N LEU A 373 -11.46 6.61 -8.15
CA LEU A 373 -11.29 8.03 -8.44
C LEU A 373 -10.53 8.31 -9.74
N LEU A 374 -10.20 7.26 -10.48
CA LEU A 374 -9.51 7.35 -11.76
C LEU A 374 -10.45 7.94 -12.82
N HIS A 375 -9.95 8.93 -13.54
CA HIS A 375 -10.63 9.49 -14.70
C HIS A 375 -9.65 9.70 -15.84
N ASP A 376 -10.17 9.64 -17.06
CA ASP A 376 -9.40 9.91 -18.26
C ASP A 376 -9.22 11.43 -18.40
N SER A 377 -7.96 11.88 -18.36
CA SER A 377 -7.57 13.28 -18.57
C SER A 377 -6.84 13.40 -19.90
N LEU A 378 -7.22 14.40 -20.68
CA LEU A 378 -6.63 14.71 -21.97
C LEU A 378 -5.46 15.66 -21.75
N GLU A 379 -4.22 15.17 -21.84
CA GLU A 379 -3.05 16.04 -21.82
C GLU A 379 -2.63 16.41 -23.25
N PRO A 380 -2.49 17.71 -23.56
CA PRO A 380 -1.99 18.14 -24.85
C PRO A 380 -0.51 17.77 -24.95
N CYS A 381 -0.18 16.84 -25.84
CA CYS A 381 1.18 16.48 -26.18
C CYS A 381 1.49 17.01 -27.59
N THR A 382 2.54 17.80 -27.72
CA THR A 382 3.09 18.15 -29.03
C THR A 382 3.84 16.94 -29.56
N VAL A 383 3.25 16.24 -30.54
CA VAL A 383 3.98 15.21 -31.28
C VAL A 383 4.65 15.92 -32.43
N ILE A 384 5.97 15.82 -32.42
CA ILE A 384 6.79 16.36 -33.48
C ILE A 384 6.73 15.36 -34.62
N ALA A 385 6.10 15.77 -35.71
CA ALA A 385 6.06 14.98 -36.90
C ALA A 385 7.43 14.94 -37.57
N ALA A 386 7.53 13.89 -38.36
CA ALA A 386 8.52 13.57 -39.35
C ALA A 386 9.15 14.68 -40.20
N ASP A 387 8.42 15.75 -40.35
CA ASP A 387 8.69 16.89 -41.22
C ASP A 387 9.03 18.13 -40.40
N GLY A 388 9.18 17.96 -39.08
CA GLY A 388 9.47 19.03 -38.15
C GLY A 388 8.27 19.85 -37.69
N THR A 389 7.06 19.49 -38.11
CA THR A 389 5.86 20.21 -37.70
C THR A 389 5.34 19.71 -36.35
N GLU A 390 5.12 20.63 -35.41
CA GLU A 390 4.50 20.32 -34.14
C GLU A 390 2.98 20.14 -34.33
N HIS A 391 2.50 18.91 -34.22
CA HIS A 391 1.06 18.66 -34.17
C HIS A 391 0.61 18.58 -32.71
N PRO A 392 -0.38 19.39 -32.29
CA PRO A 392 -1.03 19.19 -31.01
C PRO A 392 -1.82 17.89 -31.07
N SER A 393 -1.29 16.85 -30.43
CA SER A 393 -1.96 15.58 -30.22
C SER A 393 -2.48 15.52 -28.79
N THR A 394 -3.58 14.83 -28.57
CA THR A 394 -4.13 14.68 -27.23
C THR A 394 -3.82 13.27 -26.75
N ARG A 395 -3.00 13.13 -25.71
CA ARG A 395 -2.76 11.83 -25.07
C ARG A 395 -3.76 11.65 -23.94
N GLU A 396 -4.52 10.57 -23.99
CA GLU A 396 -5.40 10.16 -22.89
C GLU A 396 -4.54 9.55 -21.78
N ILE A 397 -4.47 10.23 -20.64
CA ILE A 397 -3.75 9.79 -19.46
C ILE A 397 -4.76 9.62 -18.33
N ARG A 398 -4.74 8.45 -17.70
CA ARG A 398 -5.54 8.19 -16.51
C ARG A 398 -4.91 8.89 -15.31
N THR A 399 -5.67 9.79 -14.69
CA THR A 399 -5.25 10.54 -13.51
C THR A 399 -6.28 10.39 -12.40
N VAL A 400 -5.85 10.44 -11.15
CA VAL A 400 -6.75 10.33 -9.99
C VAL A 400 -7.24 11.71 -9.56
N HIS A 401 -8.52 11.83 -9.24
CA HIS A 401 -9.03 13.04 -8.57
C HIS A 401 -8.51 13.12 -7.13
N GLU A 402 -7.53 14.00 -6.88
CA GLU A 402 -6.99 14.27 -5.55
C GLU A 402 -7.87 15.25 -4.78
N GLN A 403 -8.88 14.71 -4.07
CA GLN A 403 -9.86 15.46 -3.29
C GLN A 403 -10.07 14.89 -1.86
N ARG A 404 -10.74 15.64 -0.99
CA ARG A 404 -11.06 15.26 0.41
C ARG A 404 -12.50 14.80 0.65
N TRP A 405 -13.41 15.13 -0.26
CA TRP A 405 -14.84 14.81 -0.16
C TRP A 405 -15.11 13.32 -0.03
N SER A 406 -14.51 12.44 -0.85
CA SER A 406 -14.76 11.00 -0.76
C SER A 406 -14.40 10.45 0.61
N HIS A 407 -13.22 10.82 1.13
CA HIS A 407 -12.75 10.42 2.46
C HIS A 407 -13.64 11.02 3.57
N LEU A 408 -13.98 12.30 3.50
CA LEU A 408 -14.84 12.89 4.53
C LEU A 408 -16.23 12.23 4.54
N LEU A 409 -16.85 12.05 3.37
CA LEU A 409 -18.22 11.54 3.26
C LEU A 409 -18.36 10.11 3.77
N HIS A 410 -17.45 9.20 3.40
CA HIS A 410 -17.53 7.82 3.93
C HIS A 410 -17.21 7.77 5.43
N ALA A 411 -16.25 8.55 5.93
CA ALA A 411 -15.91 8.55 7.35
C ALA A 411 -17.05 9.10 8.23
N VAL A 412 -17.70 10.18 7.79
CA VAL A 412 -18.89 10.73 8.45
C VAL A 412 -20.06 9.76 8.35
N ALA A 413 -20.24 9.07 7.21
CA ALA A 413 -21.26 8.04 7.07
C ALA A 413 -21.03 6.88 8.05
N ILE A 414 -19.80 6.38 8.20
CA ILE A 414 -19.45 5.35 9.21
C ILE A 414 -19.71 5.88 10.62
N LEU A 415 -19.32 7.13 10.92
CA LEU A 415 -19.58 7.75 12.22
C LEU A 415 -21.08 7.85 12.54
N ALA A 416 -21.94 8.03 11.53
CA ALA A 416 -23.38 8.05 11.72
C ALA A 416 -23.93 6.69 12.20
N PHE A 417 -23.27 5.56 11.88
CA PHE A 417 -23.68 4.22 12.35
C PHE A 417 -23.48 3.98 13.85
N VAL A 418 -22.82 4.91 14.54
CA VAL A 418 -22.78 4.97 16.01
C VAL A 418 -24.14 5.37 16.61
N SER A 419 -25.01 6.00 15.80
CA SER A 419 -26.35 6.38 16.26
C SER A 419 -27.23 5.13 16.49
N PRO A 420 -28.06 5.11 17.56
CA PRO A 420 -28.91 3.95 17.89
C PRO A 420 -29.78 3.39 16.74
N PRO A 421 -30.44 4.20 15.88
CA PRO A 421 -31.28 3.65 14.82
C PRO A 421 -30.47 2.90 13.75
N LEU A 422 -29.30 3.43 13.36
CA LEU A 422 -28.43 2.77 12.39
C LEU A 422 -27.68 1.57 13.01
N GLN A 423 -27.42 1.64 14.31
CA GLN A 423 -26.84 0.51 15.03
C GLN A 423 -27.81 -0.67 15.17
N HIS A 424 -29.12 -0.40 15.28
CA HIS A 424 -30.13 -1.46 15.21
C HIS A 424 -30.09 -2.21 13.86
N VAL A 425 -29.86 -1.50 12.76
CA VAL A 425 -29.70 -2.11 11.43
C VAL A 425 -28.48 -3.04 11.40
N LEU A 426 -27.36 -2.66 12.02
CA LEU A 426 -26.19 -3.54 12.15
C LEU A 426 -26.50 -4.81 12.94
N GLY A 427 -27.30 -4.68 14.01
CA GLY A 427 -27.72 -5.79 14.87
C GLY A 427 -28.60 -6.84 14.19
N LEU A 428 -29.13 -6.56 13.00
CA LEU A 428 -29.85 -7.56 12.20
C LEU A 428 -28.90 -8.51 11.47
N THR A 429 -27.59 -8.22 11.44
CA THR A 429 -26.62 -9.00 10.68
C THR A 429 -26.28 -10.30 11.41
N PRO A 430 -26.53 -11.47 10.79
CA PRO A 430 -26.07 -12.76 11.33
C PRO A 430 -24.53 -12.85 11.28
N THR A 431 -23.91 -13.39 12.31
CA THR A 431 -22.44 -13.60 12.33
C THR A 431 -21.97 -14.59 11.26
N SER A 432 -22.85 -15.51 10.85
CA SER A 432 -22.59 -16.44 9.75
C SER A 432 -22.39 -15.76 8.39
N VAL A 433 -23.13 -14.68 8.12
CA VAL A 433 -22.99 -13.87 6.90
C VAL A 433 -21.65 -13.13 6.91
N LEU A 434 -21.21 -12.66 8.09
CA LEU A 434 -19.90 -12.04 8.28
C LEU A 434 -18.75 -13.02 8.00
N ALA A 435 -18.91 -14.30 8.35
CA ALA A 435 -17.93 -15.32 8.01
C ALA A 435 -17.83 -15.54 6.48
N GLY A 436 -18.95 -15.50 5.77
CA GLY A 436 -18.97 -15.51 4.30
C GLY A 436 -18.24 -14.31 3.69
N LEU A 437 -18.37 -13.14 4.30
CA LEU A 437 -17.62 -11.95 3.92
C LEU A 437 -16.11 -12.09 4.21
N PHE A 438 -15.70 -12.70 5.33
CA PHE A 438 -14.29 -13.00 5.57
C PHE A 438 -13.69 -13.92 4.48
N LEU A 439 -14.42 -14.94 4.04
CA LEU A 439 -13.99 -15.78 2.90
C LEU A 439 -13.84 -14.98 1.62
N PHE A 440 -14.80 -14.09 1.32
CA PHE A 440 -14.75 -13.24 0.13
C PHE A 440 -13.56 -12.28 0.16
N MET A 441 -13.32 -11.59 1.28
CA MET A 441 -12.18 -10.69 1.44
C MET A 441 -10.84 -11.41 1.38
N GLY A 442 -10.75 -12.62 1.98
CA GLY A 442 -9.58 -13.48 1.87
C GLY A 442 -9.27 -13.87 0.43
N GLN A 443 -10.30 -14.22 -0.35
CA GLN A 443 -10.16 -14.55 -1.77
C GLN A 443 -9.74 -13.32 -2.60
N GLN A 444 -10.35 -12.16 -2.41
CA GLN A 444 -10.01 -10.94 -3.17
C GLN A 444 -8.57 -10.51 -2.88
N SER A 445 -8.17 -10.52 -1.61
CA SER A 445 -6.80 -10.24 -1.20
C SER A 445 -5.79 -11.24 -1.80
N LEU A 446 -6.14 -12.52 -1.88
CA LEU A 446 -5.30 -13.55 -2.48
C LEU A 446 -5.20 -13.41 -4.02
N ALA A 447 -6.30 -13.07 -4.69
CA ALA A 447 -6.35 -12.96 -6.16
C ALA A 447 -5.51 -11.82 -6.72
N VAL A 448 -5.37 -10.72 -5.97
CA VAL A 448 -4.53 -9.57 -6.35
C VAL A 448 -3.04 -9.82 -6.08
N ASN A 449 -2.70 -10.81 -5.24
CA ASN A 449 -1.33 -11.06 -4.84
C ASN A 449 -0.53 -11.79 -5.95
N PRO A 450 0.60 -11.22 -6.44
CA PRO A 450 1.44 -11.85 -7.46
C PRO A 450 2.01 -13.22 -7.06
N ILE A 451 2.11 -13.53 -5.76
CA ILE A 451 2.53 -14.85 -5.28
C ILE A 451 1.58 -15.94 -5.77
N LEU A 452 0.27 -15.67 -5.85
CA LEU A 452 -0.71 -16.66 -6.29
C LEU A 452 -0.45 -17.10 -7.74
N TYR A 453 -0.22 -16.15 -8.65
CA TYR A 453 0.10 -16.45 -10.05
C TYR A 453 1.41 -17.22 -10.17
N ARG A 454 2.44 -16.86 -9.40
CA ARG A 454 3.72 -17.58 -9.36
C ARG A 454 3.62 -18.96 -8.73
N PHE A 455 2.70 -19.15 -7.78
CA PHE A 455 2.36 -20.46 -7.26
C PHE A 455 1.68 -21.32 -8.32
N PHE A 456 0.75 -20.76 -9.11
CA PHE A 456 0.18 -21.50 -10.24
C PHE A 456 1.25 -21.86 -11.28
N TYR A 457 2.24 -21.00 -11.52
CA TYR A 457 3.37 -21.36 -12.39
C TYR A 457 4.15 -22.59 -11.90
N LEU A 458 4.18 -22.85 -10.59
CA LEU A 458 4.79 -24.07 -10.04
C LEU A 458 4.01 -25.34 -10.41
N LEU A 459 2.70 -25.22 -10.59
CA LEU A 459 1.79 -26.32 -10.93
C LEU A 459 1.63 -26.51 -12.44
N THR A 460 1.81 -25.45 -13.22
CA THR A 460 1.70 -25.46 -14.69
C THR A 460 2.96 -26.05 -15.32
N PRO A 461 2.83 -26.93 -16.34
CA PRO A 461 3.99 -27.44 -17.07
C PRO A 461 4.74 -26.31 -17.80
N VAL A 462 6.06 -26.47 -17.95
CA VAL A 462 6.94 -25.42 -18.51
C VAL A 462 6.58 -25.02 -19.94
N SER A 463 5.87 -25.87 -20.69
CA SER A 463 5.39 -25.59 -22.05
C SER A 463 4.31 -24.50 -22.12
N ASP A 464 3.52 -24.36 -21.05
CA ASP A 464 2.33 -23.50 -21.04
C ASP A 464 2.59 -22.20 -20.26
N LEU A 465 3.82 -22.03 -19.76
CA LEU A 465 4.26 -20.83 -19.08
C LEU A 465 4.52 -19.70 -20.08
N PRO A 466 4.26 -18.44 -19.70
CA PRO A 466 4.58 -17.30 -20.55
C PRO A 466 6.07 -17.23 -20.88
N ASP A 467 6.43 -16.64 -22.02
CA ASP A 467 7.84 -16.44 -22.33
C ASP A 467 8.44 -15.43 -21.32
N LEU A 468 9.54 -15.84 -20.66
CA LEU A 468 10.32 -14.92 -19.84
C LEU A 468 10.84 -13.77 -20.72
N PRO A 469 10.96 -12.54 -20.18
CA PRO A 469 11.52 -11.43 -20.93
C PRO A 469 12.90 -11.83 -21.43
N LYS A 470 12.98 -12.06 -22.74
CA LYS A 470 14.23 -12.40 -23.42
C LYS A 470 15.13 -11.17 -23.31
N PRO A 471 16.47 -11.36 -23.24
CA PRO A 471 17.40 -10.33 -23.70
C PRO A 471 16.78 -9.64 -24.91
N LEU A 472 16.59 -8.31 -24.88
CA LEU A 472 16.43 -7.60 -26.15
C LEU A 472 17.60 -8.09 -27.02
N GLN A 473 17.38 -8.56 -28.24
CA GLN A 473 18.54 -8.77 -29.11
C GLN A 473 18.99 -7.37 -29.53
N PRO A 474 20.30 -7.09 -29.64
CA PRO A 474 20.73 -5.91 -30.39
C PRO A 474 20.02 -5.96 -31.74
N ARG A 475 19.11 -5.02 -32.01
CA ARG A 475 18.53 -4.88 -33.33
C ARG A 475 19.67 -4.42 -34.23
N ASP A 476 20.20 -5.33 -35.05
CA ASP A 476 21.08 -4.99 -36.16
C ASP A 476 20.37 -4.13 -37.24
N ASP A 477 19.05 -3.89 -37.08
CA ASP A 477 18.17 -3.24 -38.04
C ASP A 477 17.82 -1.77 -37.75
N LEU A 478 18.45 -1.12 -36.74
CA LEU A 478 18.28 0.33 -36.60
C LEU A 478 19.28 1.05 -37.53
N PRO A 479 18.83 1.81 -38.56
CA PRO A 479 19.72 2.77 -39.22
C PRO A 479 20.24 3.74 -38.15
N PRO A 480 21.49 4.20 -38.24
CA PRO A 480 22.10 5.02 -37.19
C PRO A 480 21.22 6.23 -36.93
N ALA A 481 20.62 6.27 -35.74
CA ALA A 481 19.82 7.40 -35.29
C ALA A 481 20.62 8.69 -35.48
N HIS A 482 20.07 9.61 -36.25
CA HIS A 482 20.58 10.97 -36.39
C HIS A 482 20.47 11.65 -35.03
N LEU A 483 21.52 11.52 -34.22
CA LEU A 483 21.74 12.42 -33.08
C LEU A 483 21.88 13.85 -33.62
N PRO A 484 21.26 14.86 -33.00
CA PRO A 484 21.55 16.24 -33.34
C PRO A 484 23.03 16.49 -33.02
N LEU A 485 23.81 16.78 -34.05
CA LEU A 485 25.21 17.16 -33.93
C LEU A 485 25.28 18.47 -33.12
N PRO A 486 25.99 18.53 -31.99
CA PRO A 486 26.38 19.82 -31.45
C PRO A 486 27.27 20.49 -32.49
N SER A 487 26.94 21.74 -32.79
CA SER A 487 27.73 22.61 -33.65
C SER A 487 29.20 22.62 -33.20
N SER A 488 30.07 22.53 -34.20
CA SER A 488 31.54 22.58 -34.18
C SER A 488 32.23 22.75 -32.81
N SER A 489 32.91 21.70 -32.34
CA SER A 489 34.24 21.73 -31.66
C SER A 489 34.52 20.61 -30.63
N SER A 490 33.78 19.50 -30.59
CA SER A 490 34.04 18.45 -29.59
C SER A 490 34.94 17.31 -30.10
N ASN A 491 36.08 17.12 -29.41
CA ASN A 491 37.08 16.07 -29.57
C ASN A 491 36.51 14.68 -29.96
N PRO A 492 37.16 13.95 -30.89
CA PRO A 492 36.72 12.62 -31.35
C PRO A 492 36.63 11.58 -30.21
N THR A 493 37.40 11.76 -29.14
CA THR A 493 37.40 10.92 -27.93
C THR A 493 36.12 11.05 -27.09
N ARG A 494 35.41 12.17 -27.15
CA ARG A 494 34.12 12.33 -26.44
C ARG A 494 32.98 11.62 -27.15
N LEU A 495 33.05 11.49 -28.47
CA LEU A 495 32.02 10.81 -29.26
C LEU A 495 32.12 9.28 -29.11
N SER A 496 33.34 8.73 -29.08
CA SER A 496 33.58 7.31 -28.83
C SER A 496 33.17 6.89 -27.43
N THR A 497 33.47 7.72 -26.42
CA THR A 497 33.05 7.48 -25.03
C THR A 497 31.55 7.61 -24.84
N LEU A 498 30.86 8.53 -25.52
CA LEU A 498 29.40 8.65 -25.45
C LEU A 498 28.69 7.46 -26.14
N ARG A 499 29.26 6.95 -27.24
CA ARG A 499 28.79 5.74 -27.93
C ARG A 499 29.04 4.48 -27.10
N ALA A 500 30.20 4.37 -26.45
CA ALA A 500 30.50 3.30 -25.49
C ALA A 500 29.58 3.37 -24.26
N ARG A 501 29.26 4.57 -23.75
CA ARG A 501 28.33 4.78 -22.64
C ARG A 501 26.89 4.37 -22.98
N LEU A 502 26.41 4.68 -24.18
CA LEU A 502 25.09 4.23 -24.67
C LEU A 502 25.05 2.70 -24.90
N SER A 503 26.14 2.12 -25.39
CA SER A 503 26.31 0.67 -25.58
C SER A 503 26.40 -0.10 -24.25
N HIS A 504 27.03 0.47 -23.22
CA HIS A 504 27.18 -0.17 -21.91
C HIS A 504 25.90 -0.07 -21.06
N SER A 505 25.17 1.04 -21.14
CA SER A 505 23.86 1.20 -20.48
C SER A 505 22.79 0.29 -21.10
N THR A 506 22.88 0.02 -22.40
CA THR A 506 22.02 -0.98 -23.06
C THR A 506 22.42 -2.39 -22.64
N HIS A 507 23.71 -2.72 -22.51
CA HIS A 507 24.19 -4.06 -22.10
C HIS A 507 23.70 -4.53 -20.71
N LEU A 508 23.46 -3.61 -19.77
CA LEU A 508 22.89 -3.92 -18.45
C LEU A 508 21.37 -4.19 -18.47
N LEU A 509 20.67 -3.78 -19.52
CA LEU A 509 19.24 -4.04 -19.73
C LEU A 509 18.98 -5.32 -20.53
N LEU A 510 20.05 -5.95 -21.05
CA LEU A 510 20.01 -6.98 -22.09
C LEU A 510 20.17 -8.41 -21.57
N LYS A 511 20.21 -8.66 -20.27
CA LYS A 511 20.49 -10.00 -19.73
C LYS A 511 19.20 -10.51 -19.06
N GLY A 512 18.63 -11.58 -19.64
CA GLY A 512 17.32 -12.12 -19.30
C GLY A 512 17.40 -13.35 -18.40
N CYS A 513 16.29 -13.67 -17.73
CA CYS A 513 16.24 -14.75 -16.74
C CYS A 513 16.53 -16.13 -17.36
N LYS A 514 17.47 -16.90 -16.76
CA LYS A 514 17.92 -18.22 -17.23
C LYS A 514 16.94 -19.39 -16.96
N GLY A 515 15.63 -19.13 -16.92
CA GLY A 515 14.58 -20.14 -16.73
C GLY A 515 13.73 -19.96 -15.47
N TYR A 516 12.71 -20.81 -15.31
CA TYR A 516 11.67 -20.71 -14.28
C TYR A 516 12.05 -21.31 -12.90
N ALA A 517 13.00 -22.24 -12.85
CA ALA A 517 13.48 -22.85 -11.59
C ALA A 517 13.85 -21.84 -10.48
N PRO A 518 14.60 -20.75 -10.74
CA PRO A 518 14.90 -19.76 -9.71
C PRO A 518 13.66 -18.97 -9.24
N ILE A 519 12.68 -18.73 -10.12
CA ILE A 519 11.39 -18.09 -9.77
C ILE A 519 10.59 -18.99 -8.83
N HIS A 520 10.55 -20.29 -9.11
CA HIS A 520 9.89 -21.28 -8.27
C HIS A 520 10.55 -21.37 -6.88
N ALA A 521 11.89 -21.42 -6.81
CA ALA A 521 12.61 -21.46 -5.54
C ALA A 521 12.35 -20.21 -4.69
N TYR A 522 12.33 -19.02 -5.31
CA TYR A 522 12.00 -17.77 -4.62
C TYR A 522 10.57 -17.79 -4.07
N THR A 523 9.61 -18.24 -4.88
CA THR A 523 8.19 -18.29 -4.50
C THR A 523 7.95 -19.30 -3.37
N LEU A 524 8.63 -20.45 -3.40
CA LEU A 524 8.59 -21.43 -2.32
C LEU A 524 9.11 -20.85 -1.00
N VAL A 525 10.20 -20.09 -1.04
CA VAL A 525 10.74 -19.39 0.15
C VAL A 525 9.73 -18.38 0.69
N GLN A 526 9.06 -17.60 -0.16
CA GLN A 526 7.99 -16.69 0.27
C GLN A 526 6.84 -17.42 0.98
N ILE A 527 6.38 -18.54 0.42
CA ILE A 527 5.29 -19.33 1.02
C ILE A 527 5.73 -19.91 2.36
N LEU A 528 6.92 -20.51 2.44
CA LEU A 528 7.45 -21.09 3.68
C LEU A 528 7.61 -20.04 4.78
N LEU A 529 8.13 -18.86 4.46
CA LEU A 529 8.24 -17.76 5.41
C LEU A 529 6.87 -17.27 5.88
N THR A 530 5.91 -17.15 4.96
CA THR A 530 4.54 -16.73 5.30
C THR A 530 3.86 -17.74 6.23
N VAL A 531 3.97 -19.03 5.93
CA VAL A 531 3.45 -20.11 6.80
C VAL A 531 4.14 -20.11 8.15
N GLY A 532 5.46 -19.92 8.20
CA GLY A 532 6.21 -19.80 9.45
C GLY A 532 5.74 -18.63 10.32
N ILE A 533 5.48 -17.47 9.71
CA ILE A 533 4.94 -16.29 10.41
C ILE A 533 3.52 -16.56 10.89
N PHE A 534 2.67 -17.17 10.05
CA PHE A 534 1.31 -17.52 10.44
C PHE A 534 1.29 -18.51 11.62
N ILE A 535 2.10 -19.55 11.61
CA ILE A 535 2.22 -20.48 12.74
C ILE A 535 2.64 -19.73 14.01
N MET A 536 3.60 -18.82 13.90
CA MET A 536 4.02 -18.00 15.04
C MET A 536 2.86 -17.14 15.59
N THR A 537 1.95 -16.63 14.75
CA THR A 537 0.77 -15.88 15.23
C THR A 537 -0.18 -16.70 16.09
N LEU A 538 -0.16 -18.03 15.98
CA LEU A 538 -0.97 -18.96 16.79
C LEU A 538 -0.26 -19.36 18.10
N THR A 539 0.95 -18.87 18.34
CA THR A 539 1.74 -19.19 19.55
C THR A 539 1.77 -18.01 20.53
N VAL A 540 2.30 -18.23 21.73
CA VAL A 540 2.55 -17.17 22.73
C VAL A 540 3.48 -16.06 22.20
N ALA A 541 4.30 -16.36 21.18
CA ALA A 541 5.14 -15.37 20.49
C ALA A 541 4.35 -14.53 19.46
N GLY A 542 3.04 -14.75 19.33
CA GLY A 542 2.16 -14.08 18.40
C GLY A 542 2.35 -12.56 18.35
N PRO A 543 2.40 -11.83 19.47
CA PRO A 543 2.60 -10.38 19.46
C PRO A 543 3.84 -9.89 18.68
N ALA A 544 4.88 -10.72 18.53
CA ALA A 544 6.12 -10.32 17.86
C ALA A 544 6.04 -10.38 16.32
N PHE A 545 4.95 -10.86 15.72
CA PHE A 545 4.87 -11.07 14.27
C PHE A 545 5.15 -9.83 13.40
N PRO A 546 4.72 -8.61 13.77
CA PRO A 546 5.02 -7.43 12.96
C PRO A 546 6.53 -7.13 12.90
N VAL A 547 7.23 -7.38 14.01
CA VAL A 547 8.69 -7.17 14.09
C VAL A 547 9.41 -8.14 13.18
N VAL A 548 8.94 -9.39 13.09
CA VAL A 548 9.51 -10.41 12.19
C VAL A 548 9.32 -10.02 10.72
N ILE A 549 8.14 -9.52 10.34
CA ILE A 549 7.89 -9.05 8.96
C ILE A 549 8.85 -7.92 8.59
N ILE A 550 9.03 -6.95 9.48
CA ILE A 550 9.96 -5.83 9.22
C ILE A 550 11.40 -6.33 9.16
N ALA A 551 11.78 -7.32 9.98
CA ALA A 551 13.09 -7.95 9.91
C ALA A 551 13.35 -8.70 8.60
N LEU A 552 12.32 -9.12 7.87
CA LEU A 552 12.47 -9.71 6.53
C LEU A 552 13.02 -8.71 5.50
N VAL A 553 12.77 -7.40 5.67
CA VAL A 553 13.25 -6.36 4.75
C VAL A 553 14.79 -6.33 4.67
N PRO A 554 15.54 -6.15 5.77
CA PRO A 554 17.01 -6.16 5.71
C PRO A 554 17.57 -7.54 5.35
N ILE A 555 16.88 -8.64 5.73
CA ILE A 555 17.28 -10.00 5.32
C ILE A 555 17.19 -10.13 3.80
N ARG A 556 16.12 -9.65 3.17
CA ARG A 556 15.97 -9.64 1.71
C ARG A 556 17.08 -8.84 1.03
N LEU A 557 17.39 -7.65 1.56
CA LEU A 557 18.40 -6.77 0.98
C LEU A 557 19.85 -7.24 1.16
N THR A 558 20.12 -8.18 2.07
CA THR A 558 21.50 -8.65 2.35
C THR A 558 21.72 -10.10 1.95
N TRP A 559 20.77 -10.98 2.27
CA TRP A 559 20.92 -12.42 2.15
C TRP A 559 20.49 -12.92 0.76
N MET A 560 19.40 -12.39 0.19
CA MET A 560 18.94 -12.83 -1.14
C MET A 560 19.83 -12.37 -2.28
N LYS A 561 20.56 -11.26 -2.11
CA LYS A 561 21.62 -10.83 -3.05
C LYS A 561 22.72 -11.89 -3.24
N ARG A 562 22.90 -12.79 -2.28
CA ARG A 562 23.89 -13.88 -2.34
C ARG A 562 23.34 -15.17 -2.95
N LEU A 563 22.02 -15.33 -2.92
CA LEU A 563 21.34 -16.58 -3.29
C LEU A 563 20.75 -16.54 -4.70
N TRP A 564 20.39 -15.36 -5.22
CA TRP A 564 19.74 -15.21 -6.53
C TRP A 564 20.40 -14.13 -7.39
N ASP A 565 20.34 -14.32 -8.71
CA ASP A 565 20.85 -13.38 -9.72
C ASP A 565 20.09 -12.04 -9.68
N ARG A 566 20.80 -10.93 -9.96
CA ARG A 566 20.22 -9.56 -9.95
C ARG A 566 19.06 -9.38 -10.95
N GLU A 567 19.12 -10.05 -12.09
CA GLU A 567 18.07 -9.98 -13.13
C GLU A 567 16.76 -10.61 -12.66
N LEU A 568 16.85 -11.72 -11.93
CA LEU A 568 15.68 -12.36 -11.31
C LEU A 568 15.07 -11.45 -10.26
N LEU A 569 15.89 -10.87 -9.38
CA LEU A 569 15.42 -9.96 -8.34
C LEU A 569 14.76 -8.71 -8.93
N ARG A 570 15.24 -8.21 -10.08
CA ARG A 570 14.62 -7.09 -10.80
C ARG A 570 13.28 -7.46 -11.43
N TYR A 571 13.14 -8.69 -11.92
CA TYR A 571 11.89 -9.20 -12.48
C TYR A 571 10.83 -9.43 -11.38
N VAL A 572 11.23 -10.04 -10.27
CA VAL A 572 10.29 -10.43 -9.20
C VAL A 572 10.06 -9.31 -8.17
N ASP A 573 11.01 -8.38 -8.01
CA ASP A 573 10.95 -7.28 -7.04
C ASP A 573 11.48 -5.97 -7.61
N GLY A 574 10.76 -5.48 -8.63
CA GLY A 574 11.09 -4.24 -9.32
C GLY A 574 11.05 -2.99 -8.45
N TRP A 575 10.34 -2.99 -7.31
CA TRP A 575 10.33 -1.84 -6.39
C TRP A 575 11.68 -1.62 -5.72
N ALA A 576 12.35 -2.70 -5.34
CA ALA A 576 13.66 -2.59 -4.71
C ALA A 576 14.74 -2.07 -5.67
N CYS A 577 14.54 -2.15 -6.99
CA CYS A 577 15.47 -1.66 -8.01
C CYS A 577 15.15 -0.25 -8.55
N ARG A 578 14.33 0.56 -7.86
CA ARG A 578 14.00 1.94 -8.26
C ARG A 578 15.17 2.91 -8.00
N GLU A 579 15.23 4.02 -8.73
CA GLU A 579 16.21 5.08 -8.46
C GLU A 579 16.07 5.62 -7.02
N GLY A 580 17.19 5.70 -6.30
CA GLY A 580 17.26 6.14 -4.90
C GLY A 580 17.10 5.03 -3.85
N THR A 581 16.94 3.77 -4.25
CA THR A 581 17.01 2.60 -3.34
C THR A 581 18.45 2.06 -3.24
N PRO A 582 18.78 1.23 -2.23
CA PRO A 582 20.12 0.66 -2.10
C PRO A 582 20.57 -0.14 -3.34
N GLU A 583 19.67 -0.85 -4.01
CA GLU A 583 20.00 -1.63 -5.22
C GLU A 583 20.08 -0.73 -6.47
N GLY A 584 19.22 0.29 -6.60
CA GLY A 584 19.35 1.27 -7.68
C GLY A 584 20.64 2.11 -7.58
N ASP A 585 21.05 2.48 -6.36
CA ASP A 585 22.31 3.19 -6.11
C ASP A 585 23.53 2.30 -6.37
N GLU A 586 23.45 1.00 -6.05
CA GLU A 586 24.47 0.01 -6.41
C GLU A 586 24.57 -0.18 -7.93
N ASP A 587 23.44 -0.28 -8.64
CA ASP A 587 23.44 -0.42 -10.10
C ASP A 587 24.02 0.83 -10.76
N ARG A 588 23.69 2.02 -10.24
CA ARG A 588 24.30 3.28 -10.66
C ARG A 588 25.80 3.30 -10.35
N ARG A 589 26.22 2.91 -9.15
CA ARG A 589 27.64 2.83 -8.76
C ARG A 589 28.39 1.81 -9.61
N ASN A 590 27.81 0.67 -9.93
CA ASN A 590 28.42 -0.35 -10.79
C ASN A 590 28.50 0.14 -12.24
N ALA A 591 27.49 0.87 -12.72
CA ALA A 591 27.54 1.54 -14.02
C ALA A 591 28.65 2.61 -14.08
N TYR A 592 28.93 3.32 -12.97
CA TYR A 592 30.06 4.26 -12.87
C TYR A 592 31.41 3.57 -12.59
N ALA A 593 31.45 2.46 -11.84
CA ALA A 593 32.68 1.73 -11.56
C ALA A 593 33.21 1.02 -12.81
N GLY A 594 32.32 0.50 -13.66
CA GLY A 594 32.66 0.02 -15.00
C GLY A 594 33.18 1.11 -15.96
N THR A 595 33.13 2.38 -15.57
CA THR A 595 33.75 3.50 -16.32
C THR A 595 35.10 3.95 -15.78
N GLY A 596 35.62 3.32 -14.70
CA GLY A 596 36.82 3.80 -13.98
C GLY A 596 38.12 3.02 -14.21
N ASP A 597 38.08 1.85 -14.87
CA ASP A 597 39.24 0.93 -14.91
C ASP A 597 40.08 0.99 -16.20
N GLU A 598 39.86 1.96 -17.10
CA GLU A 598 40.68 2.10 -18.33
C GLU A 598 41.19 3.53 -18.64
N GLU A 599 41.31 4.42 -17.64
CA GLU A 599 42.03 5.70 -17.81
C GLU A 599 43.21 5.85 -16.83
N GLY A 600 44.32 5.18 -17.16
CA GLY A 600 45.66 5.79 -17.25
C GLY A 600 46.48 6.03 -15.98
N GLU A 601 47.45 5.14 -15.75
CA GLU A 601 48.84 5.57 -15.51
C GLU A 601 49.30 6.42 -16.70
N THR A 602 49.20 7.74 -16.61
CA THR A 602 50.16 8.66 -17.24
C THR A 602 50.20 9.93 -16.42
N GLY A 603 51.29 10.13 -15.69
CA GLY A 603 51.54 11.35 -14.96
C GLY A 603 51.86 12.50 -15.92
N VAL A 604 51.14 13.61 -15.77
CA VAL A 604 51.63 14.95 -16.15
C VAL A 604 51.12 15.94 -15.11
N GLU A 605 52.08 16.57 -14.43
CA GLU A 605 51.88 17.69 -13.51
C GLU A 605 51.29 18.90 -14.24
N GLY A 606 50.26 19.52 -13.66
CA GLY A 606 49.57 20.67 -14.23
C GLY A 606 48.80 21.50 -13.19
N LYS A 607 49.56 22.10 -12.27
CA LYS A 607 49.26 23.24 -11.38
C LYS A 607 47.94 24.01 -11.66
N GLY A 608 46.90 23.76 -10.85
CA GLY A 608 45.68 24.58 -10.80
C GLY A 608 45.79 25.69 -9.74
N ARG A 609 45.84 26.95 -10.19
CA ARG A 609 45.65 28.16 -9.37
C ARG A 609 44.17 28.57 -9.53
N GLY A 610 43.47 28.74 -8.41
CA GLY A 610 42.04 29.05 -8.39
C GLY A 610 41.70 30.51 -8.66
N GLU A 611 40.40 30.77 -8.81
CA GLU A 611 39.66 32.02 -8.56
C GLU A 611 38.19 31.71 -8.88
N GLU A 612 37.34 31.61 -7.85
CA GLU A 612 36.43 32.66 -7.36
C GLU A 612 35.19 32.90 -8.26
N GLU A 613 34.09 32.23 -7.89
CA GLU A 613 32.72 32.63 -8.24
C GLU A 613 32.30 33.86 -7.42
N ARG A 614 31.97 34.95 -8.12
CA ARG A 614 31.11 36.03 -7.62
C ARG A 614 30.02 36.37 -8.63
N ASP A 615 28.80 36.02 -8.22
CA ASP A 615 27.55 36.80 -8.20
C ASP A 615 27.16 37.66 -9.42
N GLY A 616 25.93 37.47 -9.92
CA GLY A 616 25.38 38.25 -11.04
C GLY A 616 23.93 37.94 -11.41
N ARG A 617 23.01 38.67 -10.76
CA ARG A 617 21.55 38.75 -10.96
C ARG A 617 21.05 39.08 -12.38
N VAL A 618 19.78 38.65 -12.61
CA VAL A 618 18.69 39.23 -13.47
C VAL A 618 18.57 38.73 -14.91
N GLY A 619 17.35 38.35 -15.30
CA GLY A 619 16.88 38.42 -16.69
C GLY A 619 15.74 37.47 -17.05
N ASP A 620 14.51 37.98 -17.05
CA ASP A 620 13.30 37.41 -17.64
C ASP A 620 13.48 37.08 -19.14
N GLY A 621 12.83 36.04 -19.65
CA GLY A 621 12.97 35.63 -21.05
C GLY A 621 12.40 34.26 -21.42
N ARG A 622 11.09 34.22 -21.59
CA ARG A 622 10.31 33.20 -22.33
C ARG A 622 11.02 32.78 -23.63
N ARG A 623 11.37 31.49 -23.79
CA ARG A 623 11.66 30.87 -25.09
C ARG A 623 11.26 29.39 -25.10
N GLU A 624 10.35 29.09 -26.02
CA GLU A 624 9.92 27.78 -26.48
C GLU A 624 11.09 27.13 -27.24
N GLU A 625 11.39 25.85 -26.97
CA GLU A 625 12.26 25.03 -27.81
C GLU A 625 11.42 23.95 -28.48
N VAL A 626 11.18 24.22 -29.76
CA VAL A 626 10.69 23.32 -30.80
C VAL A 626 11.75 22.25 -31.03
N MET A 627 11.38 20.97 -30.97
CA MET A 627 12.24 19.87 -31.40
C MET A 627 11.64 19.27 -32.67
N GLU A 628 12.47 18.85 -33.60
CA GLU A 628 12.14 18.46 -34.98
C GLU A 628 12.50 16.96 -35.13
N MET A 629 11.60 16.08 -35.59
CA MET A 629 11.84 14.62 -35.64
C MET A 629 11.36 14.00 -36.95
N GLY A 630 12.32 13.82 -37.87
CA GLY A 630 12.30 13.10 -39.16
C GLY A 630 11.60 11.73 -39.23
N ARG A 631 10.73 11.50 -40.25
CA ARG A 631 10.20 10.16 -40.64
C ARG A 631 11.31 9.34 -41.29
N GLY A 632 11.29 8.05 -41.02
CA GLY A 632 11.73 7.01 -41.94
C GLY A 632 10.95 5.73 -41.62
N GLY A 633 10.04 5.34 -42.50
CA GLY A 633 9.17 4.16 -42.33
C GLY A 633 9.71 2.89 -43.01
N SER A 634 8.89 1.85 -42.88
CA SER A 634 8.88 0.54 -43.56
C SER A 634 9.60 -0.61 -42.87
N GLY A 635 8.84 -1.64 -42.51
CA GLY A 635 9.36 -2.99 -42.25
C GLY A 635 8.48 -3.84 -41.32
N GLU A 636 7.27 -4.17 -41.77
CA GLU A 636 6.32 -5.07 -41.12
C GLU A 636 6.72 -6.56 -41.25
N LYS A 637 6.07 -7.39 -40.42
CA LYS A 637 5.98 -8.88 -40.35
C LYS A 637 6.60 -9.46 -39.08
N ASP A 638 5.97 -10.38 -38.34
CA ASP A 638 4.65 -11.01 -38.43
C ASP A 638 4.45 -11.82 -37.12
N LEU A 639 3.18 -11.98 -36.73
CA LEU A 639 2.54 -13.07 -35.96
C LEU A 639 1.88 -12.70 -34.62
N GLY A 640 0.54 -12.70 -34.66
CA GLY A 640 -0.21 -13.53 -33.71
C GLY A 640 -1.49 -12.98 -33.08
N HIS A 641 -2.20 -12.04 -33.68
CA HIS A 641 -3.59 -11.72 -33.29
C HIS A 641 -4.57 -12.70 -33.95
N VAL A 642 -5.48 -13.25 -33.15
CA VAL A 642 -6.65 -14.02 -33.61
C VAL A 642 -7.73 -13.06 -34.10
N GLU A 643 -8.24 -13.39 -35.28
CA GLU A 643 -9.21 -12.66 -36.10
C GLU A 643 -10.59 -12.48 -35.44
N LEU A 644 -11.20 -11.31 -35.66
CA LEU A 644 -12.65 -11.16 -35.80
C LEU A 644 -12.91 -10.29 -37.04
N GLY A 645 -13.58 -10.89 -38.03
CA GLY A 645 -13.92 -10.29 -39.33
C GLY A 645 -15.04 -9.23 -39.28
N PRO A 646 -15.35 -8.61 -40.44
CA PRO A 646 -15.77 -7.22 -40.54
C PRO A 646 -17.30 -7.03 -40.46
N ARG A 647 -17.71 -5.85 -39.99
CA ARG A 647 -19.04 -5.30 -40.27
C ARG A 647 -18.87 -3.97 -40.99
N ASP A 648 -19.30 -3.96 -42.23
CA ASP A 648 -19.52 -2.78 -43.06
C ASP A 648 -20.61 -1.86 -42.49
N GLY A 649 -20.45 -0.55 -42.71
CA GLY A 649 -21.56 0.40 -42.73
C GLY A 649 -21.64 1.37 -41.55
N GLU A 650 -20.74 2.37 -41.50
CA GLU A 650 -20.96 3.60 -40.72
C GLU A 650 -21.08 4.78 -41.69
N GLY A 651 -22.33 5.13 -41.98
CA GLY A 651 -22.73 6.40 -42.56
C GLY A 651 -23.76 7.05 -41.63
N ASP A 652 -23.53 8.33 -41.36
CA ASP A 652 -24.55 9.35 -41.08
C ASP A 652 -25.27 9.28 -39.71
N TRP A 653 -24.73 9.97 -38.69
CA TRP A 653 -25.46 10.29 -37.44
C TRP A 653 -25.18 11.70 -36.86
N GLU A 654 -24.90 12.69 -37.71
CA GLU A 654 -25.00 14.11 -37.32
C GLU A 654 -26.27 14.75 -37.88
N ARG A 655 -27.46 14.28 -37.46
CA ARG A 655 -28.70 15.05 -37.65
C ARG A 655 -29.89 14.60 -36.81
N GLU A 656 -29.81 14.65 -35.48
CA GLU A 656 -31.03 14.68 -34.65
C GLU A 656 -30.77 15.32 -33.26
N LYS A 657 -30.38 16.60 -33.30
CA LYS A 657 -30.59 17.53 -32.19
C LYS A 657 -31.44 18.69 -32.72
N LYS A 658 -32.74 18.43 -32.86
CA LYS A 658 -33.84 19.41 -32.89
C LYS A 658 -35.12 18.64 -33.21
N GLU A 659 -35.81 18.20 -32.16
CA GLU A 659 -37.24 18.39 -31.92
C GLU A 659 -37.57 18.00 -30.47
#